data_AF-A0A9D1WS73-F1
#
_entry.id   AF-A0A9D1WS73-F1
#
_cell.length_a   1.000
_cell.length_b   1.000
_cell.length_c   1.000
_cell.angle_alpha   90.00
_cell.angle_beta   90.00
_cell.angle_gamma   90.00
#
_symmetry.space_group_name_H-M   'P 1'
#
loop_
_entity.id
_entity.type
_entity.pdbx_description
1 polymer ?
#
loop_
_entity_poly.entity_id
_entity_poly.type
_entity_poly.pdbx_seq_one_letter_code
_entity_poly.pdbx_strand_id
1 'polypeptide(L)'
;MRAQGQGLYRPEFEHDACGIGAVVDIQGRASHGTVDDALKIVEKLEHRAGKDAEGKTGDGVGILTQIPHGFFLPAAAEAGIALPGAREYGVGMFFLPQDGRKRRQAQRQFERAAKGEGLPFLGWRAVPVRPEVLGQRARDKMPCIMQAFVAKPEGVAPGLAFDRRLYVARRVFEQLCRDAYVVSLSSRTIVYKGMFLVHQLRAFYPDLQSPDYASALAIVHSRFSTNTNPSWERAHPNRLMAHNGEINTIRGNVDRMLAREETMSSPLLAADMDKVLPVVDDSGSDSAMLDNTLEFLMMAGIDLPLAVMACIPEPWRNDRTISRSRRDLYHYYATLMEPWDGPAAILFSDGDVVGAVLDRNGLRPARYYITDDHRLILSSEVGVLEIPPEHILEKSRLRPGKMLLADLRQGRMIDDRELKEGYAARQPYGEWLDANLVHLADLPIPNRRVQRHSREALRRLQKAFGYTYEDVNDTILPMAATGAEPTAAMGVDIPLAVLDGRDRPLFSYFKQLFAQVTNPPMDAIREEIVTDTTVFVADDGNLLREQPENCRVLQIHNPILTSTDMMKIKAMDRPGFHAATVSLLYYKNTPLERALDRLAVAVDRAYREGANIVILSDRGVDESHVAIPSLLAVSAMEQHLIRTGKRTAVSILLESAEPREVHHFAALLGYGARAVNPYLAEETIVDLIEEGLLDKEFHTAVADYNAAVLHGVVKIASKMGISTLQSYQSAQIFEAVGIRQEVIDRYFTNTVSRVGGIGLEEMAAAVERNHDRAFDPLGQEADLTLDSLGEHRARAGGEDHLYNPQTIHLLQQATRRGDYELFKQYTALVDDETKPHTLRGLLEMNYREEPLPLEEVESEESIVKRFKTGAMSYGSISREAHECLAQAMNLLGGKSNSGEGGEEADRLQDPARCSAIKQVASGRFGVTSEYLVSAQELQIKLAQGAKPGEGGHLPAGKVYPWSASCRHSTPGVTLISPPPHHDIYSIEDLAQLIYDL
;
A
#
# COMPACT_ATOMS: atom_id res chain seq x y z
N MET A 1 10.03 24.07 14.68
CA MET A 1 9.16 24.17 13.49
C MET A 1 9.84 24.95 12.35
N ARG A 2 11.01 24.51 11.84
CA ARG A 2 11.67 25.15 10.67
C ARG A 2 12.32 24.15 9.69
N ALA A 3 11.87 22.89 9.70
CA ALA A 3 12.41 21.83 8.82
C ALA A 3 11.33 20.98 8.14
N GLN A 4 10.04 21.31 8.27
CA GLN A 4 9.00 20.69 7.43
C GLN A 4 9.03 21.42 6.09
N GLY A 5 9.50 20.74 5.03
CA GLY A 5 9.40 21.23 3.65
C GLY A 5 10.68 21.69 2.95
N GLN A 6 11.89 21.45 3.48
CA GLN A 6 13.12 21.61 2.69
C GLN A 6 13.57 20.26 2.13
N GLY A 7 13.39 20.06 0.82
CA GLY A 7 13.83 18.88 0.08
C GLY A 7 12.69 17.96 -0.40
N LEU A 8 13.04 16.87 -1.08
CA LEU A 8 12.10 15.88 -1.63
C LEU A 8 11.58 14.86 -0.60
N TYR A 9 12.05 14.94 0.65
CA TYR A 9 11.66 14.03 1.73
C TYR A 9 10.28 14.40 2.29
N ARG A 10 9.43 13.38 2.50
CA ARG A 10 8.14 13.49 3.19
C ARG A 10 8.05 12.45 4.32
N PRO A 11 7.61 12.81 5.54
CA PRO A 11 7.46 11.88 6.66
C PRO A 11 6.49 10.72 6.39
N GLU A 12 5.56 10.89 5.46
CA GLU A 12 4.62 9.83 5.06
C GLU A 12 5.27 8.66 4.29
N PHE A 13 6.53 8.80 3.84
CA PHE A 13 7.29 7.71 3.21
C PHE A 13 8.14 6.90 4.20
N GLU A 14 7.94 7.12 5.50
CA GLU A 14 8.63 6.35 6.52
C GLU A 14 7.95 4.98 6.68
N HIS A 15 8.75 3.93 6.61
CA HIS A 15 8.33 2.53 6.75
C HIS A 15 9.18 1.86 7.83
N ASP A 16 8.60 0.85 8.48
CA ASP A 16 9.21 0.17 9.61
C ASP A 16 9.23 -1.35 9.39
N ALA A 17 10.33 -1.99 9.78
CA ALA A 17 10.43 -3.45 9.82
C ALA A 17 11.25 -3.86 11.05
N CYS A 18 11.00 -5.03 11.63
CA CYS A 18 11.22 -5.16 13.08
C CYS A 18 11.57 -6.57 13.58
N GLY A 19 12.06 -6.63 14.82
CA GLY A 19 12.06 -7.84 15.65
C GLY A 19 10.94 -7.76 16.68
N ILE A 20 10.13 -8.83 16.81
CA ILE A 20 9.03 -8.93 17.78
C ILE A 20 9.22 -10.16 18.67
N GLY A 21 8.76 -10.06 19.92
CA GLY A 21 8.76 -11.18 20.85
C GLY A 21 7.68 -11.04 21.91
N ALA A 22 7.26 -12.18 22.47
CA ALA A 22 6.40 -12.22 23.63
C ALA A 22 6.73 -13.41 24.53
N VAL A 23 6.55 -13.20 25.84
CA VAL A 23 6.60 -14.25 26.86
C VAL A 23 5.33 -14.15 27.67
N VAL A 24 4.64 -15.28 27.82
CA VAL A 24 3.33 -15.35 28.46
C VAL A 24 3.28 -16.57 29.36
N ASP A 25 2.86 -16.40 30.61
CA ASP A 25 2.42 -17.49 31.47
C ASP A 25 0.92 -17.73 31.19
N ILE A 26 0.60 -18.89 30.62
CA ILE A 26 -0.77 -19.20 30.15
C ILE A 26 -1.75 -19.26 31.31
N GLN A 27 -1.30 -19.58 32.53
CA GLN A 27 -2.13 -19.63 33.74
C GLN A 27 -2.34 -18.24 34.39
N GLY A 28 -1.79 -17.17 33.79
CA GLY A 28 -1.95 -15.81 34.31
C GLY A 28 -1.11 -15.52 35.56
N ARG A 29 -0.09 -16.34 35.86
CA ARG A 29 0.76 -16.14 37.05
C ARG A 29 1.80 -15.06 36.75
N ALA A 30 1.75 -13.96 37.51
CA ALA A 30 2.69 -12.87 37.36
C ALA A 30 4.06 -13.22 37.93
N SER A 31 5.12 -13.01 37.14
CA SER A 31 6.50 -13.21 37.60
C SER A 31 7.43 -12.15 37.01
N HIS A 32 8.53 -11.86 37.69
CA HIS A 32 9.60 -11.04 37.11
C HIS A 32 10.36 -11.80 36.00
N GLY A 33 10.44 -13.14 36.10
CA GLY A 33 11.07 -13.99 35.08
C GLY A 33 10.44 -13.83 33.70
N THR A 34 9.12 -13.68 33.62
CA THR A 34 8.40 -13.38 32.36
C THR A 34 8.91 -12.09 31.71
N VAL A 35 9.11 -11.04 32.51
CA VAL A 35 9.58 -9.72 32.05
C VAL A 35 11.05 -9.80 31.64
N ASP A 36 11.88 -10.41 32.47
CA ASP A 36 13.31 -10.59 32.22
C ASP A 36 13.60 -11.39 30.93
N ASP A 37 12.86 -12.48 30.72
CA ASP A 37 13.00 -13.30 29.52
C ASP A 37 12.51 -12.58 28.26
N ALA A 38 11.43 -11.78 28.34
CA ALA A 38 11.01 -10.97 27.19
C ALA A 38 12.07 -9.92 26.83
N LEU A 39 12.69 -9.28 27.82
CA LEU A 39 13.79 -8.34 27.60
C LEU A 39 15.03 -9.03 27.01
N LYS A 40 15.35 -10.27 27.41
CA LYS A 40 16.43 -11.07 26.78
C LYS A 40 16.13 -11.39 25.32
N ILE A 41 14.87 -11.65 24.97
CA ILE A 41 14.49 -11.90 23.57
C ILE A 41 14.86 -10.70 22.70
N VAL A 42 14.47 -9.48 23.10
CA VAL A 42 14.77 -8.29 22.28
C VAL A 42 16.26 -7.99 22.20
N GLU A 43 17.02 -8.29 23.27
CA GLU A 43 18.49 -8.19 23.27
C GLU A 43 19.14 -9.14 22.26
N LYS A 44 18.60 -10.35 22.06
CA LYS A 44 19.11 -11.30 21.06
C LYS A 44 18.68 -10.97 19.62
N LEU A 45 17.72 -10.08 19.43
CA LEU A 45 17.26 -9.63 18.10
C LEU A 45 18.05 -8.40 17.59
N GLU A 46 19.20 -8.08 18.19
CA GLU A 46 20.02 -6.92 17.84
C GLU A 46 20.42 -6.87 16.36
N HIS A 47 20.68 -8.03 15.75
CA HIS A 47 21.07 -8.12 14.33
C HIS A 47 19.95 -7.72 13.37
N ARG A 48 18.70 -7.65 13.85
CA ARG A 48 17.54 -7.15 13.09
C ARG A 48 17.18 -5.69 13.39
N ALA A 49 17.89 -5.03 14.31
CA ALA A 49 17.56 -3.67 14.72
C ALA A 49 18.33 -2.63 13.88
N GLY A 50 17.65 -1.54 13.54
CA GLY A 50 18.27 -0.41 12.86
C GLY A 50 19.23 0.33 13.79
N LYS A 51 20.40 0.68 13.27
CA LYS A 51 21.43 1.46 13.97
C LYS A 51 21.84 2.64 13.10
N ASP A 52 22.07 3.80 13.72
CA ASP A 52 22.66 4.92 13.01
C ASP A 52 24.09 4.61 12.51
N ALA A 53 24.62 5.45 11.62
CA ALA A 53 25.95 5.25 11.03
C ALA A 53 27.09 5.19 12.06
N GLU A 54 26.88 5.74 13.27
CA GLU A 54 27.85 5.67 14.38
C GLU A 54 27.66 4.45 15.28
N GLY A 55 26.56 3.70 15.12
CA GLY A 55 26.20 2.54 15.95
C GLY A 55 25.77 2.89 17.38
N LYS A 56 25.45 4.17 17.67
CA LYS A 56 25.18 4.68 19.02
C LYS A 56 23.70 4.98 19.29
N THR A 57 22.91 5.13 18.23
CA THR A 57 21.48 5.42 18.32
C THR A 57 20.69 4.30 17.64
N GLY A 58 19.70 3.74 18.34
CA GLY A 58 18.73 2.79 17.76
C GLY A 58 17.39 3.45 17.47
N ASP A 59 16.63 2.86 16.55
CA ASP A 59 15.40 3.45 15.99
C ASP A 59 14.16 3.34 16.89
N GLY A 60 14.22 2.50 17.92
CA GLY A 60 13.16 2.40 18.94
C GLY A 60 13.01 0.99 19.51
N VAL A 61 12.88 0.90 20.83
CA VAL A 61 12.65 -0.37 21.55
C VAL A 61 11.64 -0.14 22.66
N GLY A 62 10.81 -1.14 22.93
CA GLY A 62 9.86 -1.07 24.04
C GLY A 62 9.32 -2.41 24.48
N ILE A 63 8.58 -2.35 25.58
CA ILE A 63 7.91 -3.46 26.23
C ILE A 63 6.50 -3.05 26.69
N LEU A 64 5.53 -3.91 26.44
CA LEU A 64 4.18 -3.86 27.00
C LEU A 64 4.05 -4.96 28.05
N THR A 65 3.58 -4.60 29.24
CA THR A 65 3.26 -5.57 30.31
C THR A 65 1.87 -5.32 30.88
N GLN A 66 1.38 -6.24 31.70
CA GLN A 66 0.32 -5.90 32.65
C GLN A 66 0.82 -4.85 33.64
N ILE A 67 -0.09 -4.13 34.29
CA ILE A 67 0.25 -3.19 35.37
C ILE A 67 0.69 -3.99 36.62
N PRO A 68 1.99 -3.91 37.03
CA PRO A 68 2.49 -4.64 38.19
C PRO A 68 2.04 -3.95 39.49
N HIS A 69 0.89 -4.35 40.05
CA HIS A 69 0.36 -3.75 41.27
C HIS A 69 1.35 -3.81 42.45
N GLY A 70 2.05 -4.95 42.62
CA GLY A 70 3.05 -5.14 43.67
C GLY A 70 4.20 -4.14 43.62
N PHE A 71 4.63 -3.75 42.41
CA PHE A 71 5.63 -2.70 42.20
C PHE A 71 5.07 -1.29 42.41
N PHE A 72 3.88 -1.02 41.85
CA PHE A 72 3.32 0.33 41.87
C PHE A 72 2.86 0.78 43.27
N LEU A 73 2.48 -0.15 44.14
CA LEU A 73 2.06 0.15 45.51
C LEU A 73 3.15 0.93 46.30
N PRO A 74 4.39 0.42 46.45
CA PRO A 74 5.47 1.19 47.07
C PRO A 74 5.92 2.38 46.21
N ALA A 75 6.06 2.21 44.89
CA ALA A 75 6.58 3.26 44.00
C ALA A 75 5.69 4.51 43.92
N ALA A 76 4.36 4.35 44.05
CA ALA A 76 3.42 5.47 44.12
C ALA A 76 3.37 6.10 45.52
N ALA A 77 3.51 5.29 46.58
CA ALA A 77 3.59 5.79 47.95
C ALA A 77 4.81 6.72 48.16
N GLU A 78 5.96 6.40 47.55
CA GLU A 78 7.14 7.28 47.53
C GLU A 78 6.87 8.63 46.86
N ALA A 79 5.96 8.67 45.88
CA ALA A 79 5.50 9.89 45.22
C ALA A 79 4.36 10.59 45.97
N GLY A 80 3.97 10.10 47.16
CA GLY A 80 2.88 10.65 47.96
C GLY A 80 1.47 10.29 47.45
N ILE A 81 1.35 9.22 46.66
CA ILE A 81 0.10 8.79 46.02
C ILE A 81 -0.39 7.50 46.70
N ALA A 82 -1.62 7.52 47.23
CA ALA A 82 -2.26 6.32 47.75
C ALA A 82 -3.02 5.60 46.63
N LEU A 83 -2.67 4.35 46.37
CA LEU A 83 -3.33 3.53 45.34
C LEU A 83 -4.42 2.64 45.95
N PRO A 84 -5.56 2.47 45.26
CA PRO A 84 -6.57 1.46 45.60
C PRO A 84 -6.10 0.04 45.18
N GLY A 85 -6.99 -0.94 45.22
CA GLY A 85 -6.67 -2.33 44.87
C GLY A 85 -6.24 -2.51 43.40
N ALA A 86 -5.68 -3.68 43.08
CA ALA A 86 -5.34 -4.04 41.71
C ALA A 86 -6.55 -3.87 40.77
N ARG A 87 -6.34 -3.26 39.59
CA ARG A 87 -7.37 -2.89 38.59
C ARG A 87 -8.40 -1.86 39.04
N GLU A 88 -8.29 -1.31 40.24
CA GLU A 88 -9.13 -0.19 40.70
C GLU A 88 -8.50 1.18 40.43
N TYR A 89 -7.36 1.20 39.74
CA TYR A 89 -6.72 2.42 39.23
C TYR A 89 -6.14 2.18 37.84
N GLY A 90 -6.09 3.25 37.06
CA GLY A 90 -5.41 3.33 35.78
C GLY A 90 -4.06 4.03 35.94
N VAL A 91 -3.10 3.60 35.12
CA VAL A 91 -1.79 4.24 34.99
C VAL A 91 -1.65 4.75 33.57
N GLY A 92 -1.39 6.05 33.45
CA GLY A 92 -1.05 6.69 32.19
C GLY A 92 0.43 6.94 32.09
N MET A 93 1.08 6.50 31.01
CA MET A 93 2.47 6.80 30.69
C MET A 93 2.49 7.95 29.67
N PHE A 94 3.14 9.06 30.01
CA PHE A 94 3.13 10.29 29.22
C PHE A 94 4.54 10.71 28.82
N PHE A 95 4.69 11.09 27.56
CA PHE A 95 5.81 11.86 27.06
C PHE A 95 5.40 13.34 27.01
N LEU A 96 5.91 14.11 27.97
CA LEU A 96 5.62 15.54 28.09
C LEU A 96 6.78 16.40 27.59
N PRO A 97 6.54 17.67 27.26
CA PRO A 97 7.60 18.62 26.93
C PRO A 97 8.68 18.71 28.03
N GLN A 98 9.94 18.84 27.62
CA GLN A 98 11.05 19.14 28.55
C GLN A 98 10.92 20.53 29.20
N ASP A 99 10.30 21.49 28.50
CA ASP A 99 10.04 22.82 29.03
C ASP A 99 9.09 22.76 30.23
N GLY A 100 9.55 23.24 31.40
CA GLY A 100 8.82 23.12 32.65
C GLY A 100 7.49 23.88 32.69
N ARG A 101 7.29 24.94 31.89
CA ARG A 101 6.01 25.65 31.79
C ARG A 101 5.04 24.85 30.93
N LYS A 102 5.46 24.42 29.74
CA LYS A 102 4.65 23.58 28.84
C LYS A 102 4.26 22.26 29.51
N ARG A 103 5.19 21.63 30.23
CA ARG A 103 4.94 20.42 31.00
C ARG A 103 3.82 20.60 32.02
N ARG A 104 3.90 21.63 32.87
CA ARG A 104 2.85 21.92 33.86
C ARG A 104 1.51 22.24 33.22
N GLN A 105 1.52 22.88 32.05
CA GLN A 105 0.31 23.13 31.28
C GLN A 105 -0.32 21.82 30.82
N ALA A 106 0.45 20.92 30.21
CA ALA A 106 -0.02 19.60 29.78
C ALA A 106 -0.56 18.79 30.96
N GLN A 107 0.14 18.77 32.09
CA GLN A 107 -0.31 18.09 33.32
C GLN A 107 -1.68 18.61 33.79
N ARG A 108 -1.85 19.94 33.86
CA ARG A 108 -3.13 20.57 34.24
C ARG A 108 -4.23 20.31 33.22
N GLN A 109 -3.91 20.22 31.94
CA GLN A 109 -4.89 19.87 30.89
C GLN A 109 -5.39 18.45 31.08
N PHE A 110 -4.50 17.49 31.37
CA PHE A 110 -4.92 16.13 31.68
C PHE A 110 -5.75 16.04 32.97
N GLU A 111 -5.32 16.72 34.04
CA GLU A 111 -6.10 16.79 35.29
C GLU A 111 -7.51 17.33 35.07
N ARG A 112 -7.65 18.34 34.20
CA ARG A 112 -8.95 18.89 33.80
C ARG A 112 -9.77 17.90 32.96
N ALA A 113 -9.14 17.21 32.01
CA ALA A 113 -9.81 16.19 31.19
C ALA A 113 -10.33 15.04 32.07
N ALA A 114 -9.48 14.49 32.95
CA ALA A 114 -9.88 13.46 33.90
C ALA A 114 -11.03 13.92 34.81
N LYS A 115 -10.93 15.13 35.38
CA LYS A 115 -12.00 15.71 36.20
C LYS A 115 -13.31 15.92 35.41
N GLY A 116 -13.21 16.39 34.17
CA GLY A 116 -14.36 16.60 33.28
C GLY A 116 -15.09 15.30 32.97
N GLU A 117 -14.35 14.20 32.83
CA GLU A 117 -14.91 12.85 32.63
C GLU A 117 -15.26 12.13 33.95
N GLY A 118 -15.28 12.85 35.08
CA GLY A 118 -15.67 12.31 36.39
C GLY A 118 -14.68 11.27 36.94
N LEU A 119 -13.44 11.28 36.48
CA LEU A 119 -12.38 10.37 36.91
C LEU A 119 -11.55 10.97 38.05
N PRO A 120 -11.51 10.34 39.24
CA PRO A 120 -10.70 10.83 40.35
C PRO A 120 -9.19 10.75 40.06
N PHE A 121 -8.55 11.90 39.90
CA PHE A 121 -7.10 11.98 39.70
C PHE A 121 -6.35 11.83 41.03
N LEU A 122 -5.39 10.91 41.09
CA LEU A 122 -4.63 10.58 42.30
C LEU A 122 -3.30 11.32 42.41
N GLY A 123 -2.60 11.51 41.28
CA GLY A 123 -1.33 12.23 41.26
C GLY A 123 -0.40 11.87 40.11
N TRP A 124 0.72 12.58 40.03
CA TRP A 124 1.79 12.36 39.05
C TRP A 124 3.03 11.76 39.73
N ARG A 125 3.62 10.73 39.11
CA ARG A 125 4.95 10.18 39.44
C ARG A 125 5.93 10.53 38.33
N ALA A 126 7.08 11.08 38.68
CA ALA A 126 8.20 11.18 37.75
C ALA A 126 8.82 9.79 37.58
N VAL A 127 8.93 9.31 36.35
CA VAL A 127 9.52 7.98 36.10
C VAL A 127 11.03 8.06 36.31
N PRO A 128 11.63 7.20 37.16
CA PRO A 128 13.08 7.11 37.27
C PRO A 128 13.69 6.73 35.91
N VAL A 129 14.68 7.50 35.47
CA VAL A 129 15.35 7.31 34.17
C VAL A 129 16.85 7.53 34.30
N ARG A 130 17.64 6.90 33.41
CA ARG A 130 19.10 7.07 33.32
C ARG A 130 19.52 7.63 31.95
N PRO A 131 19.37 8.95 31.68
CA PRO A 131 19.65 9.56 30.38
C PRO A 131 21.10 9.42 29.89
N GLU A 132 22.03 9.13 30.79
CA GLU A 132 23.45 8.92 30.52
C GLU A 132 23.75 7.69 29.63
N VAL A 133 22.83 6.73 29.54
CA VAL A 133 23.00 5.54 28.67
C VAL A 133 22.70 5.84 27.20
N LEU A 134 22.08 6.98 26.90
CA LEU A 134 21.62 7.33 25.55
C LEU A 134 22.70 8.04 24.74
N GLY A 135 22.73 7.77 23.43
CA GLY A 135 23.45 8.61 22.47
C GLY A 135 22.90 10.04 22.43
N GLN A 136 23.74 11.01 22.05
CA GLN A 136 23.40 12.43 22.09
C GLN A 136 22.12 12.75 21.30
N ARG A 137 21.95 12.16 20.10
CA ARG A 137 20.78 12.40 19.23
C ARG A 137 19.46 11.95 19.88
N ALA A 138 19.44 10.77 20.51
CA ALA A 138 18.28 10.28 21.25
C ALA A 138 17.99 11.15 22.48
N ARG A 139 19.05 11.57 23.19
CA ARG A 139 18.95 12.42 24.38
C ARG A 139 18.41 13.81 24.07
N ASP A 140 18.81 14.42 22.95
CA ASP A 140 18.32 15.74 22.53
C ASP A 140 16.81 15.76 22.22
N LYS A 141 16.24 14.60 21.86
CA LYS A 141 14.81 14.41 21.60
C LYS A 141 14.06 13.78 22.76
N MET A 142 14.73 13.47 23.87
CA MET A 142 14.13 12.79 25.01
C MET A 142 13.01 13.64 25.62
N PRO A 143 11.78 13.10 25.77
CA PRO A 143 10.70 13.80 26.45
C PRO A 143 10.87 13.74 27.98
N CYS A 144 10.11 14.55 28.71
CA CYS A 144 9.94 14.36 30.14
C CYS A 144 8.91 13.24 30.38
N ILE A 145 9.37 12.13 30.94
CA ILE A 145 8.56 10.92 31.10
C ILE A 145 7.89 10.94 32.47
N MET A 146 6.55 10.93 32.47
CA MET A 146 5.72 11.02 33.69
C MET A 146 4.64 9.96 33.67
N GLN A 147 4.28 9.47 34.86
CA GLN A 147 3.13 8.60 35.06
C GLN A 147 2.01 9.33 35.79
N ALA A 148 0.78 9.16 35.34
CA ALA A 148 -0.42 9.72 35.96
C ALA A 148 -1.29 8.60 36.51
N PHE A 149 -1.76 8.73 37.75
CA PHE A 149 -2.60 7.74 38.41
C PHE A 149 -4.04 8.26 38.50
N VAL A 150 -4.99 7.41 38.10
CA VAL A 150 -6.42 7.74 38.08
C VAL A 150 -7.18 6.62 38.78
N ALA A 151 -7.96 6.92 39.81
CA ALA A 151 -8.79 5.93 40.47
C ALA A 151 -10.03 5.62 39.65
N LYS A 152 -10.55 4.39 39.81
CA LYS A 152 -11.81 3.97 39.24
C LYS A 152 -12.96 4.75 39.90
N PRO A 153 -13.85 5.38 39.13
CA PRO A 153 -15.03 6.04 39.70
C PRO A 153 -15.98 5.01 40.33
N GLU A 154 -16.81 5.49 41.26
CA GLU A 154 -17.89 4.69 41.83
C GLU A 154 -18.91 4.30 40.73
N GLY A 155 -19.46 3.09 40.81
CA GLY A 155 -20.45 2.59 39.84
C GLY A 155 -19.88 2.05 38.51
N VAL A 156 -18.57 2.10 38.29
CA VAL A 156 -17.91 1.49 37.12
C VAL A 156 -17.20 0.20 37.52
N ALA A 157 -17.36 -0.86 36.73
CA ALA A 157 -16.68 -2.14 36.93
C ALA A 157 -15.18 -2.04 36.56
N PRO A 158 -14.28 -2.75 37.26
CA PRO A 158 -12.86 -2.79 36.90
C PRO A 158 -12.62 -3.46 35.53
N GLY A 159 -11.44 -3.26 34.94
CA GLY A 159 -11.07 -3.81 33.63
C GLY A 159 -11.62 -2.98 32.47
N LEU A 160 -12.17 -3.63 31.43
CA LEU A 160 -12.53 -2.98 30.17
C LEU A 160 -13.53 -1.83 30.32
N ALA A 161 -14.50 -1.94 31.25
CA ALA A 161 -15.47 -0.87 31.49
C ALA A 161 -14.81 0.41 32.04
N PHE A 162 -13.77 0.25 32.88
CA PHE A 162 -12.97 1.36 33.37
C PHE A 162 -11.99 1.87 32.32
N ASP A 163 -11.33 0.99 31.57
CA ASP A 163 -10.46 1.35 30.44
C ASP A 163 -11.20 2.18 29.39
N ARG A 164 -12.49 1.92 29.14
CA ARG A 164 -13.31 2.75 28.24
C ARG A 164 -13.43 4.21 28.72
N ARG A 165 -13.55 4.43 30.04
CA ARG A 165 -13.59 5.79 30.61
C ARG A 165 -12.23 6.46 30.52
N LEU A 166 -11.16 5.71 30.76
CA LEU A 166 -9.79 6.19 30.59
C LEU A 166 -9.50 6.55 29.13
N TYR A 167 -9.97 5.75 28.17
CA TYR A 167 -9.88 6.01 26.73
C TYR A 167 -10.51 7.34 26.36
N VAL A 168 -11.75 7.61 26.78
CA VAL A 168 -12.42 8.90 26.53
C VAL A 168 -11.61 10.06 27.11
N ALA A 169 -11.15 9.95 28.37
CA ALA A 169 -10.33 11.00 28.98
C ALA A 169 -9.00 11.23 28.25
N ARG A 170 -8.38 10.16 27.72
CA ARG A 170 -7.18 10.26 26.87
C ARG A 170 -7.49 10.99 25.56
N ARG A 171 -8.56 10.63 24.85
CA ARG A 171 -8.93 11.26 23.58
C ARG A 171 -9.21 12.76 23.77
N VAL A 172 -9.95 13.12 24.81
CA VAL A 172 -10.18 14.53 25.18
C VAL A 172 -8.85 15.24 25.46
N PHE A 173 -7.92 14.60 26.17
CA PHE A 173 -6.61 15.18 26.42
C PHE A 173 -5.77 15.36 25.14
N GLU A 174 -5.71 14.36 24.26
CA GLU A 174 -4.97 14.40 22.99
C GLU A 174 -5.47 15.52 22.08
N GLN A 175 -6.79 15.77 22.05
CA GLN A 175 -7.37 16.91 21.34
C GLN A 175 -6.98 18.27 21.95
N LEU A 176 -6.85 18.35 23.28
CA LEU A 176 -6.51 19.58 24.00
C LEU A 176 -5.01 19.90 24.00
N CYS A 177 -4.14 18.89 23.88
CA CYS A 177 -2.70 19.01 24.06
C CYS A 177 -1.92 18.28 22.97
N ARG A 178 -1.55 18.99 21.90
CA ARG A 178 -0.72 18.46 20.80
C ARG A 178 0.78 18.36 21.12
N ASP A 179 1.23 19.01 22.19
CA ASP A 179 2.65 19.02 22.60
C ASP A 179 3.04 17.80 23.46
N ALA A 180 2.11 16.87 23.73
CA ALA A 180 2.31 15.70 24.58
C ALA A 180 1.81 14.42 23.90
N TYR A 181 2.47 13.30 24.18
CA TYR A 181 2.09 12.00 23.65
C TYR A 181 1.75 11.03 24.78
N VAL A 182 0.60 10.34 24.66
CA VAL A 182 0.15 9.34 25.63
C VAL A 182 0.53 7.96 25.16
N VAL A 183 1.56 7.39 25.77
CA VAL A 183 2.14 6.08 25.44
C VAL A 183 1.18 4.95 25.75
N SER A 184 0.54 5.01 26.92
CA SER A 184 -0.54 4.10 27.34
C SER A 184 -1.38 4.78 28.42
N LEU A 185 -2.68 4.50 28.50
CA LEU A 185 -3.52 4.86 29.65
C LEU A 185 -4.57 3.77 29.85
N SER A 186 -4.30 2.85 30.78
CA SER A 186 -5.13 1.68 31.05
C SER A 186 -5.06 1.30 32.53
N SER A 187 -6.02 0.50 32.98
CA SER A 187 -6.05 -0.20 34.28
C SER A 187 -5.52 -1.64 34.19
N ARG A 188 -5.13 -2.09 32.99
CA ARG A 188 -4.70 -3.46 32.69
C ARG A 188 -3.27 -3.52 32.14
N THR A 189 -2.92 -2.63 31.21
CA THR A 189 -1.61 -2.64 30.54
C THR A 189 -0.84 -1.35 30.75
N ILE A 190 0.48 -1.43 30.61
CA ILE A 190 1.39 -0.29 30.58
C ILE A 190 2.52 -0.54 29.60
N VAL A 191 2.96 0.51 28.91
CA VAL A 191 4.03 0.44 27.92
C VAL A 191 5.22 1.29 28.35
N TYR A 192 6.41 0.69 28.35
CA TYR A 192 7.70 1.35 28.49
C TYR A 192 8.42 1.30 27.14
N LYS A 193 8.58 2.45 26.49
CA LYS A 193 9.22 2.54 25.19
C LYS A 193 10.10 3.78 25.08
N GLY A 194 10.89 3.83 24.02
CA GLY A 194 11.73 4.98 23.71
C GLY A 194 12.76 4.66 22.64
N MET A 195 13.66 5.62 22.45
CA MET A 195 14.74 5.51 21.46
C MET A 195 15.98 4.90 22.08
N PHE A 196 16.14 3.60 21.88
CA PHE A 196 17.15 2.79 22.53
C PHE A 196 17.85 1.89 21.51
N LEU A 197 19.12 1.57 21.77
CA LEU A 197 19.67 0.28 21.35
C LEU A 197 19.00 -0.83 22.18
N VAL A 198 18.93 -2.06 21.67
CA VAL A 198 18.18 -3.16 22.32
C VAL A 198 18.53 -3.38 23.80
N HIS A 199 19.81 -3.28 24.18
CA HIS A 199 20.27 -3.47 25.56
C HIS A 199 20.03 -2.26 26.48
N GLN A 200 19.68 -1.09 25.91
CA GLN A 200 19.51 0.15 26.68
C GLN A 200 18.14 0.25 27.35
N LEU A 201 17.11 -0.47 26.88
CA LEU A 201 15.74 -0.36 27.42
C LEU A 201 15.69 -0.58 28.95
N ARG A 202 16.18 -1.74 29.42
CA ARG A 202 16.19 -2.04 30.85
C ARG A 202 17.21 -1.22 31.63
N ALA A 203 18.30 -0.79 30.98
CA ALA A 203 19.31 0.06 31.60
C ALA A 203 18.80 1.49 31.85
N PHE A 204 17.97 2.00 30.93
CA PHE A 204 17.39 3.34 30.97
C PHE A 204 16.25 3.45 31.98
N TYR A 205 15.37 2.44 32.07
CA TYR A 205 14.25 2.39 33.02
C TYR A 205 14.56 1.46 34.21
N PRO A 206 14.98 1.98 35.38
CA PRO A 206 15.27 1.16 36.55
C PRO A 206 14.06 0.39 37.08
N ASP A 207 12.83 0.89 36.81
CA ASP A 207 11.57 0.21 37.17
C ASP A 207 11.54 -1.23 36.64
N LEU A 208 12.03 -1.47 35.40
CA LEU A 208 12.07 -2.79 34.76
C LEU A 208 13.10 -3.75 35.37
N GLN A 209 14.01 -3.25 36.22
CA GLN A 209 14.99 -4.07 36.94
C GLN A 209 14.52 -4.44 38.35
N SER A 210 13.38 -3.90 38.82
CA SER A 210 12.86 -4.23 40.13
C SER A 210 12.34 -5.67 40.17
N PRO A 211 12.75 -6.50 41.14
CA PRO A 211 12.17 -7.83 41.35
C PRO A 211 10.66 -7.82 41.61
N ASP A 212 10.12 -6.70 42.11
CA ASP A 212 8.69 -6.52 42.37
C ASP A 212 7.90 -6.21 41.08
N TYR A 213 8.59 -5.91 39.98
CA TYR A 213 7.99 -5.71 38.66
C TYR A 213 7.65 -7.07 38.04
N ALA A 214 6.51 -7.63 38.44
CA ALA A 214 6.01 -8.92 37.98
C ALA A 214 4.83 -8.78 37.01
N SER A 215 4.84 -9.55 35.92
CA SER A 215 3.75 -9.59 34.92
C SER A 215 3.54 -11.02 34.42
N ALA A 216 2.31 -11.39 34.06
CA ALA A 216 2.04 -12.69 33.44
C ALA A 216 2.29 -12.67 31.92
N LEU A 217 2.28 -11.49 31.31
CA LEU A 217 2.60 -11.31 29.90
C LEU A 217 3.56 -10.14 29.67
N ALA A 218 4.45 -10.29 28.69
CA ALA A 218 5.34 -9.25 28.22
C ALA A 218 5.47 -9.34 26.71
N ILE A 219 5.20 -8.25 25.99
CA ILE A 219 5.40 -8.12 24.55
C ILE A 219 6.51 -7.12 24.31
N VAL A 220 7.53 -7.49 23.55
CA VAL A 220 8.67 -6.64 23.21
C VAL A 220 8.76 -6.39 21.72
N HIS A 221 9.34 -5.25 21.37
CA HIS A 221 9.53 -4.87 19.98
C HIS A 221 10.82 -4.07 19.82
N SER A 222 11.52 -4.31 18.72
CA SER A 222 12.67 -3.52 18.23
C SER A 222 12.39 -3.05 16.81
N ARG A 223 12.51 -1.73 16.59
CA ARG A 223 12.20 -1.05 15.32
C ARG A 223 13.45 -0.93 14.45
N PHE A 224 13.29 -1.08 13.14
CA PHE A 224 14.23 -0.66 12.09
C PHE A 224 13.47 0.33 11.20
N SER A 225 13.95 1.57 11.10
CA SER A 225 13.29 2.60 10.31
C SER A 225 14.12 2.98 9.07
N THR A 226 13.45 3.41 8.01
CA THR A 226 14.10 3.89 6.78
C THR A 226 14.72 5.29 6.90
N ASN A 227 14.64 5.94 8.08
CA ASN A 227 15.18 7.28 8.30
C ASN A 227 16.13 7.38 9.49
N THR A 228 16.91 8.45 9.51
CA THR A 228 17.88 8.73 10.58
C THR A 228 17.38 9.80 11.57
N ASN A 229 16.11 10.18 11.52
CA ASN A 229 15.52 11.23 12.36
C ASN A 229 14.89 10.63 13.63
N PRO A 230 15.44 10.94 14.81
CA PRO A 230 14.97 10.31 16.05
C PRO A 230 13.55 10.74 16.44
N SER A 231 12.65 9.76 16.63
CA SER A 231 11.29 9.94 17.18
C SER A 231 10.97 8.92 18.29
N TRP A 232 10.68 9.42 19.50
CA TRP A 232 10.35 8.60 20.67
C TRP A 232 8.94 7.99 20.62
N GLU A 233 7.97 8.74 20.07
CA GLU A 233 6.57 8.33 20.00
C GLU A 233 6.33 7.19 19.01
N ARG A 234 7.14 7.11 17.94
CA ARG A 234 7.08 6.07 16.90
C ARG A 234 7.66 4.72 17.35
N ALA A 235 8.34 4.65 18.49
CA ALA A 235 8.76 3.37 19.07
C ALA A 235 7.52 2.50 19.37
N HIS A 236 7.70 1.20 19.33
CA HIS A 236 6.70 0.20 19.65
C HIS A 236 7.05 -0.51 20.96
N PRO A 237 6.13 -1.24 21.61
CA PRO A 237 4.72 -1.43 21.23
C PRO A 237 3.87 -0.15 21.23
N ASN A 238 2.76 -0.19 20.49
CA ASN A 238 1.65 0.75 20.64
C ASN A 238 0.76 0.31 21.82
N ARG A 239 -0.49 0.78 21.91
CA ARG A 239 -1.30 0.64 23.14
C ARG A 239 -1.83 -0.78 23.31
N LEU A 240 -2.14 -1.46 22.21
CA LEU A 240 -2.64 -2.83 22.17
C LEU A 240 -1.73 -3.77 21.40
N MET A 241 -0.92 -3.26 20.47
CA MET A 241 -0.17 -4.12 19.55
C MET A 241 1.29 -3.75 19.32
N ALA A 242 2.06 -4.76 18.92
CA ALA A 242 3.36 -4.65 18.31
C ALA A 242 3.29 -5.21 16.88
N HIS A 243 3.68 -4.41 15.90
CA HIS A 243 3.62 -4.75 14.49
C HIS A 243 5.01 -4.90 13.89
N ASN A 244 5.25 -6.02 13.22
CA ASN A 244 6.41 -6.23 12.38
C ASN A 244 5.95 -6.33 10.92
N GLY A 245 6.24 -5.30 10.13
CA GLY A 245 5.86 -5.21 8.73
C GLY A 245 5.28 -3.84 8.38
N GLU A 246 4.53 -3.78 7.28
CA GLU A 246 4.04 -2.54 6.67
C GLU A 246 2.60 -2.75 6.16
N ILE A 247 1.71 -1.78 6.41
CA ILE A 247 0.36 -1.77 5.84
C ILE A 247 0.37 -0.99 4.52
N ASN A 248 0.47 -1.71 3.39
CA ASN A 248 0.61 -1.11 2.04
C ASN A 248 -0.68 -0.49 1.48
N THR A 249 -1.80 -0.61 2.20
CA THR A 249 -3.13 -0.07 1.85
C THR A 249 -3.58 1.07 2.76
N ILE A 250 -2.69 1.54 3.64
CA ILE A 250 -3.03 2.42 4.77
C ILE A 250 -3.85 3.66 4.38
N ARG A 251 -3.54 4.32 3.27
CA ARG A 251 -4.26 5.53 2.84
C ARG A 251 -5.75 5.26 2.61
N GLY A 252 -6.07 4.23 1.85
CA GLY A 252 -7.45 3.84 1.57
C GLY A 252 -8.19 3.41 2.85
N ASN A 253 -7.48 2.72 3.76
CA ASN A 253 -8.05 2.27 5.03
C ASN A 253 -8.40 3.45 5.95
N VAL A 254 -7.51 4.45 6.06
CA VAL A 254 -7.70 5.65 6.88
C VAL A 254 -8.87 6.47 6.35
N ASP A 255 -8.89 6.78 5.05
CA ASP A 255 -9.95 7.57 4.43
C ASP A 255 -11.34 6.95 4.64
N ARG A 256 -11.42 5.63 4.55
CA ARG A 256 -12.68 4.90 4.82
C ARG A 256 -13.03 4.86 6.30
N MET A 257 -12.04 4.72 7.18
CA MET A 257 -12.30 4.77 8.62
C MET A 257 -12.84 6.14 9.03
N LEU A 258 -12.29 7.24 8.47
CA LEU A 258 -12.81 8.60 8.65
C LEU A 258 -14.23 8.74 8.08
N ALA A 259 -14.51 8.18 6.89
CA ALA A 259 -15.86 8.22 6.32
C ALA A 259 -16.89 7.40 7.13
N ARG A 260 -16.46 6.37 7.88
CA ARG A 260 -17.34 5.56 8.74
C ARG A 260 -17.79 6.30 10.01
N GLU A 261 -17.15 7.41 10.38
CA GLU A 261 -17.46 8.14 11.62
C GLU A 261 -18.93 8.60 11.68
N GLU A 262 -19.56 8.88 10.52
CA GLU A 262 -20.97 9.26 10.42
C GLU A 262 -21.95 8.08 10.49
N THR A 263 -21.54 6.86 10.10
CA THR A 263 -22.42 5.68 10.03
C THR A 263 -22.32 4.77 11.26
N MET A 264 -21.21 4.88 12.00
CA MET A 264 -20.95 4.05 13.18
C MET A 264 -21.66 4.56 14.43
N SER A 265 -22.37 3.65 15.11
CA SER A 265 -22.96 3.96 16.42
C SER A 265 -22.86 2.77 17.38
N SER A 266 -22.35 3.03 18.58
CA SER A 266 -22.25 2.04 19.66
C SER A 266 -23.06 2.50 20.88
N PRO A 267 -23.88 1.63 21.49
CA PRO A 267 -24.58 1.98 22.73
C PRO A 267 -23.61 2.22 23.91
N LEU A 268 -22.38 1.69 23.84
CA LEU A 268 -21.37 1.84 24.90
C LEU A 268 -20.65 3.20 24.87
N LEU A 269 -20.65 3.87 23.72
CA LEU A 269 -20.01 5.17 23.50
C LEU A 269 -21.00 6.26 23.07
N ALA A 270 -22.31 6.00 23.14
CA ALA A 270 -23.33 6.91 22.61
C ALA A 270 -23.26 8.34 23.17
N ALA A 271 -22.84 8.51 24.43
CA ALA A 271 -22.70 9.82 25.07
C ALA A 271 -21.34 10.51 24.81
N ASP A 272 -20.35 9.76 24.31
CA ASP A 272 -18.94 10.18 24.23
C ASP A 272 -18.38 10.09 22.80
N MET A 273 -19.18 9.71 21.80
CA MET A 273 -18.72 9.49 20.42
C MET A 273 -18.00 10.72 19.85
N ASP A 274 -18.63 11.90 19.95
CA ASP A 274 -18.05 13.16 19.48
C ASP A 274 -16.70 13.51 20.13
N LYS A 275 -16.42 12.95 21.32
CA LYS A 275 -15.16 13.18 22.05
C LYS A 275 -14.02 12.28 21.59
N VAL A 276 -14.33 11.15 20.94
CA VAL A 276 -13.31 10.17 20.53
C VAL A 276 -12.91 10.31 19.07
N LEU A 277 -13.76 10.97 18.27
CA LEU A 277 -13.49 11.31 16.87
C LEU A 277 -12.48 12.46 16.73
N PRO A 278 -11.63 12.48 15.67
CA PRO A 278 -11.50 11.44 14.65
C PRO A 278 -10.89 10.16 15.24
N VAL A 279 -11.25 8.98 14.74
CA VAL A 279 -10.78 7.69 15.26
C VAL A 279 -9.28 7.51 15.04
N VAL A 280 -8.82 7.88 13.85
CA VAL A 280 -7.43 7.69 13.40
C VAL A 280 -6.69 9.02 13.43
N ASP A 281 -5.48 9.02 13.98
CA ASP A 281 -4.53 10.13 13.86
C ASP A 281 -3.66 9.92 12.61
N ASP A 282 -3.87 10.75 11.60
CA ASP A 282 -3.19 10.70 10.30
C ASP A 282 -1.69 11.06 10.36
N SER A 283 -1.22 11.58 11.50
CA SER A 283 0.18 11.95 11.71
C SER A 283 1.06 10.80 12.24
N GLY A 284 0.44 9.69 12.67
CA GLY A 284 1.10 8.50 13.19
C GLY A 284 1.79 7.63 12.13
N SER A 285 2.44 6.54 12.54
CA SER A 285 2.83 5.47 11.60
C SER A 285 1.62 4.63 11.20
N ASP A 286 1.73 3.88 10.13
CA ASP A 286 0.73 2.89 9.68
C ASP A 286 0.26 1.95 10.82
N SER A 287 1.21 1.53 11.65
CA SER A 287 1.03 0.66 12.80
C SER A 287 0.28 1.36 13.94
N ALA A 288 0.51 2.66 14.12
CA ALA A 288 -0.20 3.45 15.11
C ALA A 288 -1.65 3.70 14.66
N MET A 289 -1.87 3.92 13.36
CA MET A 289 -3.21 4.07 12.79
C MET A 289 -4.04 2.80 12.96
N LEU A 290 -3.46 1.62 12.68
CA LEU A 290 -4.12 0.34 12.94
C LEU A 290 -4.40 0.11 14.44
N ASP A 291 -3.45 0.45 15.32
CA ASP A 291 -3.65 0.38 16.79
C ASP A 291 -4.83 1.27 17.24
N ASN A 292 -4.98 2.48 16.67
CA ASN A 292 -6.09 3.38 16.98
C ASN A 292 -7.43 2.78 16.57
N THR A 293 -7.50 2.21 15.36
CA THR A 293 -8.69 1.52 14.87
C THR A 293 -9.05 0.33 15.76
N LEU A 294 -8.10 -0.56 16.07
CA LEU A 294 -8.35 -1.71 16.94
C LEU A 294 -8.79 -1.31 18.35
N GLU A 295 -8.16 -0.27 18.92
CA GLU A 295 -8.54 0.26 20.22
C GLU A 295 -9.95 0.84 20.20
N PHE A 296 -10.31 1.60 19.17
CA PHE A 296 -11.66 2.13 19.00
C PHE A 296 -12.71 1.02 18.89
N LEU A 297 -12.48 0.02 18.02
CA LEU A 297 -13.39 -1.13 17.86
C LEU A 297 -13.59 -1.88 19.19
N MET A 298 -12.51 -2.08 19.95
CA MET A 298 -12.55 -2.71 21.26
C MET A 298 -13.33 -1.88 22.28
N MET A 299 -13.07 -0.57 22.35
CA MET A 299 -13.79 0.31 23.26
C MET A 299 -15.27 0.46 22.87
N ALA A 300 -15.59 0.34 21.59
CA ALA A 300 -16.95 0.35 21.06
C ALA A 300 -17.72 -0.96 21.30
N GLY A 301 -17.05 -2.05 21.70
CA GLY A 301 -17.68 -3.31 22.12
C GLY A 301 -17.39 -4.54 21.25
N ILE A 302 -16.52 -4.44 20.25
CA ILE A 302 -16.07 -5.59 19.46
C ILE A 302 -14.93 -6.28 20.24
N ASP A 303 -14.98 -7.60 20.39
CA ASP A 303 -13.88 -8.34 21.03
C ASP A 303 -12.57 -8.14 20.23
N LEU A 304 -11.44 -7.93 20.91
CA LEU A 304 -10.15 -7.68 20.26
C LEU A 304 -9.77 -8.73 19.19
N PRO A 305 -9.92 -10.05 19.42
CA PRO A 305 -9.66 -11.06 18.39
C PRO A 305 -10.55 -10.90 17.15
N LEU A 306 -11.83 -10.53 17.33
CA LEU A 306 -12.76 -10.29 16.23
C LEU A 306 -12.43 -9.01 15.47
N ALA A 307 -12.03 -7.94 16.17
CA ALA A 307 -11.54 -6.71 15.54
C ALA A 307 -10.31 -6.99 14.67
N VAL A 308 -9.37 -7.80 15.17
CA VAL A 308 -8.20 -8.24 14.40
C VAL A 308 -8.60 -9.10 13.20
N MET A 309 -9.55 -10.03 13.35
CA MET A 309 -10.07 -10.84 12.23
C MET A 309 -10.79 -10.00 11.17
N ALA A 310 -11.46 -8.92 11.55
CA ALA A 310 -12.15 -8.02 10.63
C ALA A 310 -11.16 -7.14 9.84
N CYS A 311 -10.14 -6.58 10.51
CA CYS A 311 -9.11 -5.77 9.86
C CYS A 311 -8.13 -6.63 9.05
N ILE A 312 -7.76 -7.81 9.54
CA ILE A 312 -6.76 -8.70 8.93
C ILE A 312 -7.38 -10.09 8.74
N PRO A 313 -8.32 -10.23 7.79
CA PRO A 313 -9.00 -11.48 7.55
C PRO A 313 -8.09 -12.50 6.89
N GLU A 314 -8.33 -13.78 7.20
CA GLU A 314 -7.66 -14.87 6.50
C GLU A 314 -8.11 -14.96 5.04
N PRO A 315 -7.35 -15.63 4.16
CA PRO A 315 -7.85 -15.98 2.83
C PRO A 315 -9.05 -16.95 2.94
N TRP A 316 -10.26 -16.48 2.61
CA TRP A 316 -11.52 -17.19 2.87
C TRP A 316 -12.33 -17.53 1.61
N ARG A 317 -12.18 -16.76 0.53
CA ARG A 317 -12.99 -16.88 -0.69
C ARG A 317 -12.58 -18.10 -1.53
N ASN A 318 -11.29 -18.20 -1.86
CA ASN A 318 -10.75 -19.23 -2.74
C ASN A 318 -10.30 -20.49 -1.96
N ASP A 319 -10.33 -20.45 -0.62
CA ASP A 319 -10.05 -21.62 0.21
C ASP A 319 -11.23 -22.59 0.22
N ARG A 320 -11.01 -23.81 -0.31
CA ARG A 320 -11.99 -24.89 -0.37
C ARG A 320 -12.12 -25.68 0.93
N THR A 321 -11.21 -25.49 1.88
CA THR A 321 -11.15 -26.22 3.15
C THR A 321 -11.90 -25.54 4.30
N ILE A 322 -12.27 -24.27 4.12
CA ILE A 322 -13.01 -23.48 5.10
C ILE A 322 -14.47 -23.97 5.23
N SER A 323 -15.00 -24.00 6.45
CA SER A 323 -16.41 -24.32 6.70
C SER A 323 -17.32 -23.21 6.18
N ARG A 324 -18.58 -23.56 5.86
CA ARG A 324 -19.58 -22.58 5.39
C ARG A 324 -19.83 -21.50 6.44
N SER A 325 -20.05 -21.87 7.70
CA SER A 325 -20.25 -20.93 8.82
C SER A 325 -19.12 -19.88 8.92
N ARG A 326 -17.86 -20.34 8.88
CA ARG A 326 -16.69 -19.46 8.91
C ARG A 326 -16.57 -18.60 7.66
N ARG A 327 -16.92 -19.13 6.48
CA ARG A 327 -16.97 -18.36 5.24
C ARG A 327 -18.01 -17.24 5.33
N ASP A 328 -19.20 -17.55 5.84
CA ASP A 328 -20.31 -16.61 5.97
C ASP A 328 -19.96 -15.49 6.95
N LEU A 329 -19.24 -15.79 8.05
CA LEU A 329 -18.70 -14.78 8.96
C LEU A 329 -17.77 -13.79 8.23
N TYR A 330 -16.78 -14.28 7.49
CA TYR A 330 -15.85 -13.42 6.77
C TYR A 330 -16.53 -12.65 5.64
N HIS A 331 -17.49 -13.27 4.95
CA HIS A 331 -18.25 -12.62 3.90
C HIS A 331 -19.08 -11.47 4.45
N TYR A 332 -19.71 -11.65 5.62
CA TYR A 332 -20.42 -10.57 6.32
C TYR A 332 -19.49 -9.42 6.69
N TYR A 333 -18.33 -9.68 7.31
CA TYR A 333 -17.40 -8.61 7.68
C TYR A 333 -16.73 -7.94 6.46
N ALA A 334 -16.55 -8.66 5.36
CA ALA A 334 -16.02 -8.11 4.11
C ALA A 334 -16.95 -7.06 3.47
N THR A 335 -18.26 -7.07 3.76
CA THR A 335 -19.16 -6.00 3.30
C THR A 335 -18.96 -4.70 4.08
N LEU A 336 -18.34 -4.76 5.27
CA LEU A 336 -18.23 -3.66 6.22
C LEU A 336 -16.81 -3.09 6.35
N MET A 337 -15.80 -3.95 6.25
CA MET A 337 -14.39 -3.64 6.48
C MET A 337 -13.53 -4.18 5.33
N GLU A 338 -12.75 -3.30 4.72
CA GLU A 338 -11.66 -3.70 3.83
C GLU A 338 -10.49 -4.28 4.61
N PRO A 339 -9.78 -5.27 4.04
CA PRO A 339 -8.54 -5.75 4.63
C PRO A 339 -7.48 -4.64 4.73
N TRP A 340 -6.86 -4.52 5.89
CA TRP A 340 -5.66 -3.74 6.11
C TRP A 340 -4.47 -4.59 5.67
N ASP A 341 -4.22 -4.57 4.36
CA ASP A 341 -3.29 -5.45 3.67
C ASP A 341 -1.82 -4.98 3.78
N GLY A 342 -0.90 -5.91 3.52
CA GLY A 342 0.54 -5.73 3.58
C GLY A 342 1.24 -6.78 4.46
N PRO A 343 2.58 -6.90 4.40
CA PRO A 343 3.32 -7.80 5.28
C PRO A 343 3.06 -7.46 6.74
N ALA A 344 2.61 -8.43 7.54
CA ALA A 344 2.34 -8.17 8.95
C ALA A 344 2.53 -9.42 9.81
N ALA A 345 3.31 -9.28 10.87
CA ALA A 345 3.22 -10.13 12.06
C ALA A 345 2.83 -9.24 13.24
N ILE A 346 1.64 -9.47 13.78
CA ILE A 346 1.07 -8.63 14.84
C ILE A 346 0.93 -9.45 16.11
N LEU A 347 1.52 -8.93 17.19
CA LEU A 347 1.26 -9.36 18.55
C LEU A 347 0.30 -8.36 19.17
N PHE A 348 -0.78 -8.82 19.76
CA PHE A 348 -1.78 -7.95 20.38
C PHE A 348 -2.15 -8.45 21.77
N SER A 349 -2.46 -7.53 22.67
CA SER A 349 -2.98 -7.85 23.98
C SER A 349 -3.76 -6.69 24.59
N ASP A 350 -4.83 -7.03 25.30
CA ASP A 350 -5.59 -6.10 26.13
C ASP A 350 -5.25 -6.24 27.64
N GLY A 351 -4.24 -7.05 27.96
CA GLY A 351 -3.83 -7.36 29.33
C GLY A 351 -4.47 -8.64 29.89
N ASP A 352 -5.56 -9.14 29.32
CA ASP A 352 -6.25 -10.37 29.74
C ASP A 352 -6.12 -11.48 28.70
N VAL A 353 -6.11 -11.10 27.43
CA VAL A 353 -5.91 -11.96 26.28
C VAL A 353 -4.65 -11.51 25.57
N VAL A 354 -3.90 -12.46 25.04
CA VAL A 354 -2.76 -12.21 24.16
C VAL A 354 -2.90 -13.07 22.93
N GLY A 355 -2.66 -12.48 21.77
CA GLY A 355 -2.72 -13.20 20.51
C GLY A 355 -1.66 -12.76 19.52
N ALA A 356 -1.52 -13.58 18.49
CA ALA A 356 -0.67 -13.31 17.35
C ALA A 356 -1.37 -13.70 16.06
N VAL A 357 -1.22 -12.87 15.03
CA VAL A 357 -1.73 -13.12 13.68
C VAL A 357 -0.66 -12.75 12.66
N LEU A 358 -0.66 -13.46 11.53
CA LEU A 358 0.07 -13.05 10.34
C LEU A 358 -0.89 -12.45 9.32
N ASP A 359 -0.36 -11.63 8.43
CA ASP A 359 -1.07 -11.24 7.21
C ASP A 359 -1.52 -12.47 6.41
N ARG A 360 -2.42 -12.23 5.46
CA ARG A 360 -3.03 -13.27 4.61
C ARG A 360 -2.02 -14.08 3.79
N ASN A 361 -0.86 -13.51 3.47
CA ASN A 361 0.20 -14.12 2.68
C ASN A 361 1.26 -14.75 3.60
N GLY A 362 1.30 -14.35 4.88
CA GLY A 362 2.26 -14.79 5.88
C GLY A 362 3.68 -14.38 5.53
N LEU A 363 3.86 -13.11 5.15
CA LEU A 363 5.12 -12.56 4.64
C LEU A 363 6.15 -12.32 5.75
N ARG A 364 5.74 -12.41 7.01
CA ARG A 364 6.60 -12.20 8.18
C ARG A 364 6.72 -13.45 9.04
N PRO A 365 7.91 -13.73 9.60
CA PRO A 365 8.11 -14.92 10.42
C PRO A 365 7.55 -14.71 11.83
N ALA A 366 6.84 -15.73 12.34
CA ALA A 366 6.50 -15.85 13.75
C ALA A 366 6.60 -17.32 14.18
N ARG A 367 7.42 -17.58 15.20
CA ARG A 367 7.71 -18.90 15.77
C ARG A 367 7.33 -18.91 17.24
N TYR A 368 6.83 -20.04 17.73
CA TYR A 368 6.49 -20.17 19.14
C TYR A 368 6.86 -21.51 19.75
N TYR A 369 7.05 -21.48 21.07
CA TYR A 369 7.29 -22.62 21.94
C TYR A 369 6.22 -22.66 23.02
N ILE A 370 5.76 -23.86 23.37
CA ILE A 370 4.97 -24.13 24.57
C ILE A 370 5.80 -25.05 25.47
N THR A 371 5.92 -24.69 26.73
CA THR A 371 6.70 -25.43 27.72
C THR A 371 5.82 -26.12 28.76
N ASP A 372 6.39 -27.09 29.47
CA ASP A 372 5.72 -27.89 30.49
C ASP A 372 5.34 -27.08 31.75
N ASP A 373 6.00 -25.96 32.00
CA ASP A 373 5.64 -24.96 33.02
C ASP A 373 4.53 -23.98 32.57
N HIS A 374 3.86 -24.27 31.44
CA HIS A 374 2.76 -23.50 30.86
C HIS A 374 3.15 -22.10 30.35
N ARG A 375 4.37 -21.93 29.82
CA ARG A 375 4.75 -20.69 29.14
C ARG A 375 4.56 -20.79 27.64
N LEU A 376 4.06 -19.72 27.05
CA LEU A 376 4.08 -19.45 25.63
C LEU A 376 5.20 -18.45 25.35
N ILE A 377 6.16 -18.84 24.52
CA ILE A 377 7.28 -17.99 24.10
C ILE A 377 7.19 -17.83 22.59
N LEU A 378 6.96 -16.60 22.14
CA LEU A 378 6.83 -16.26 20.73
C LEU A 378 7.93 -15.29 20.33
N SER A 379 8.51 -15.50 19.15
CA SER A 379 9.49 -14.57 18.57
C SER A 379 9.49 -14.64 17.04
N SER A 380 10.00 -13.59 16.40
CA SER A 380 10.31 -13.61 14.96
C SER A 380 11.35 -14.67 14.59
N GLU A 381 12.24 -15.05 15.52
CA GLU A 381 13.28 -16.06 15.31
C GLU A 381 13.29 -17.17 16.39
N VAL A 382 13.95 -18.28 16.06
CA VAL A 382 14.23 -19.37 17.01
C VAL A 382 15.57 -19.14 17.71
N GLY A 383 15.76 -19.70 18.91
CA GLY A 383 17.04 -19.58 19.65
C GLY A 383 17.18 -18.30 20.50
N VAL A 384 16.11 -17.50 20.60
CA VAL A 384 16.09 -16.26 21.38
C VAL A 384 16.21 -16.48 22.89
N LEU A 385 15.82 -17.66 23.40
CA LEU A 385 15.99 -18.08 24.78
C LEU A 385 16.60 -19.48 24.83
N GLU A 386 17.41 -19.74 25.84
CA GLU A 386 17.97 -21.06 26.13
C GLU A 386 16.97 -21.84 26.98
N ILE A 387 16.27 -22.78 26.36
CA ILE A 387 15.28 -23.64 27.01
C ILE A 387 15.75 -25.09 26.82
N PRO A 388 15.91 -25.88 27.90
CA PRO A 388 16.25 -27.28 27.77
C PRO A 388 15.19 -28.02 26.93
N PRO A 389 15.58 -28.82 25.91
CA PRO A 389 14.63 -29.47 25.00
C PRO A 389 13.58 -30.34 25.69
N GLU A 390 13.92 -30.93 26.84
CA GLU A 390 13.03 -31.76 27.66
C GLU A 390 11.81 -31.00 28.23
N HIS A 391 11.90 -29.68 28.36
CA HIS A 391 10.81 -28.83 28.84
C HIS A 391 9.91 -28.31 27.71
N ILE A 392 10.25 -28.56 26.44
CA ILE A 392 9.49 -28.05 25.29
C ILE A 392 8.40 -29.07 24.93
N LEU A 393 7.14 -28.74 25.20
CA LEU A 393 5.98 -29.53 24.80
C LEU A 393 5.66 -29.37 23.31
N GLU A 394 5.78 -28.15 22.78
CA GLU A 394 5.50 -27.84 21.38
C GLU A 394 6.49 -26.83 20.84
N LYS A 395 6.95 -27.06 19.60
CA LYS A 395 7.72 -26.10 18.79
C LYS A 395 7.03 -25.95 17.45
N SER A 396 6.54 -24.77 17.14
CA SER A 396 5.72 -24.56 15.94
C SER A 396 5.90 -23.14 15.37
N ARG A 397 5.14 -22.83 14.32
CA ARG A 397 5.14 -21.55 13.63
C ARG A 397 3.71 -21.10 13.36
N LEU A 398 3.50 -19.78 13.38
CA LEU A 398 2.26 -19.21 12.91
C LEU A 398 2.18 -19.37 11.38
N ARG A 399 0.97 -19.60 10.87
CA ARG A 399 0.70 -19.82 9.45
C ARG A 399 -0.23 -18.73 8.94
N PRO A 400 -0.18 -18.36 7.64
CA PRO A 400 -1.12 -17.41 7.08
C PRO A 400 -2.56 -17.78 7.43
N GLY A 401 -3.35 -16.79 7.83
CA GLY A 401 -4.75 -16.98 8.19
C GLY A 401 -5.01 -17.70 9.51
N LYS A 402 -4.00 -18.10 10.29
CA LYS A 402 -4.17 -18.68 11.64
C LYS A 402 -3.96 -17.64 12.73
N MET A 403 -4.79 -17.69 13.76
CA MET A 403 -4.62 -16.88 14.97
C MET A 403 -4.16 -17.76 16.13
N LEU A 404 -3.06 -17.37 16.77
CA LEU A 404 -2.65 -17.92 18.06
C LEU A 404 -3.27 -17.07 19.16
N LEU A 405 -3.96 -17.67 20.13
CA LEU A 405 -4.63 -16.92 21.20
C LEU A 405 -4.50 -17.63 22.54
N ALA A 406 -4.13 -16.88 23.59
CA ALA A 406 -4.14 -17.33 24.97
C ALA A 406 -5.05 -16.42 25.80
N ASP A 407 -6.00 -17.02 26.53
CA ASP A 407 -6.84 -16.31 27.50
C ASP A 407 -6.33 -16.63 28.91
N LEU A 408 -5.68 -15.64 29.53
CA LEU A 408 -5.04 -15.79 30.83
C LEU A 408 -6.07 -15.88 31.97
N ARG A 409 -7.31 -15.44 31.74
CA ARG A 409 -8.40 -15.58 32.72
C ARG A 409 -8.92 -17.01 32.75
N GLN A 410 -8.94 -17.67 31.58
CA GLN A 410 -9.31 -19.08 31.46
C GLN A 410 -8.13 -20.02 31.74
N GLY A 411 -6.90 -19.51 31.71
CA GLY A 411 -5.71 -20.29 32.00
C GLY A 411 -5.32 -21.24 30.87
N ARG A 412 -5.68 -20.95 29.61
CA ARG A 412 -5.50 -21.87 28.47
C ARG A 412 -5.26 -21.18 27.14
N MET A 413 -4.69 -21.94 26.21
CA MET A 413 -4.68 -21.62 24.78
C MET A 413 -6.06 -21.87 24.17
N ILE A 414 -6.48 -20.99 23.27
CA ILE A 414 -7.70 -21.16 22.46
C ILE A 414 -7.27 -21.62 21.06
N ASP A 415 -7.84 -22.72 20.59
CA ASP A 415 -7.55 -23.23 19.25
C ASP A 415 -8.16 -22.31 18.17
N ASP A 416 -7.47 -22.14 17.03
CA ASP A 416 -7.93 -21.29 15.91
C ASP A 416 -9.32 -21.69 15.40
N ARG A 417 -9.61 -23.00 15.34
CA ARG A 417 -10.91 -23.50 14.89
C ARG A 417 -11.98 -23.24 15.94
N GLU A 418 -11.68 -23.50 17.21
CA GLU A 418 -12.59 -23.20 18.33
C GLU A 418 -12.97 -21.72 18.34
N LEU A 419 -11.98 -20.83 18.23
CA LEU A 419 -12.17 -19.38 18.24
C LEU A 419 -13.10 -18.93 17.10
N LYS A 420 -12.78 -19.33 15.88
CA LYS A 420 -13.45 -18.83 14.68
C LYS A 420 -14.82 -19.44 14.46
N GLU A 421 -14.99 -20.74 14.75
CA GLU A 421 -16.32 -21.34 14.76
C GLU A 421 -17.18 -20.76 15.89
N GLY A 422 -16.56 -20.42 17.04
CA GLY A 422 -17.23 -19.71 18.13
C GLY A 422 -17.81 -18.37 17.67
N TYR A 423 -17.03 -17.55 16.95
CA TYR A 423 -17.54 -16.30 16.36
C TYR A 423 -18.58 -16.54 15.27
N ALA A 424 -18.33 -17.50 14.37
CA ALA A 424 -19.25 -17.82 13.27
C ALA A 424 -20.62 -18.33 13.75
N ALA A 425 -20.68 -18.92 14.95
CA ALA A 425 -21.91 -19.39 15.57
C ALA A 425 -22.66 -18.33 16.40
N ARG A 426 -22.10 -17.11 16.59
CA ARG A 426 -22.73 -16.06 17.41
C ARG A 426 -24.02 -15.53 16.81
N GLN A 427 -24.05 -15.42 15.47
CA GLN A 427 -25.16 -14.87 14.71
C GLN A 427 -25.43 -15.74 13.48
N PRO A 428 -26.65 -15.72 12.92
CA PRO A 428 -26.97 -16.47 11.72
C PRO A 428 -26.49 -15.73 10.44
N TYR A 429 -25.17 -15.52 10.32
CA TYR A 429 -24.58 -14.75 9.21
C TYR A 429 -24.99 -15.27 7.84
N GLY A 430 -25.03 -16.59 7.66
CA GLY A 430 -25.46 -17.20 6.40
C GLY A 430 -26.90 -16.87 6.04
N GLU A 431 -27.81 -16.85 7.01
CA GLU A 431 -29.21 -16.46 6.78
C GLU A 431 -29.33 -14.97 6.44
N TRP A 432 -28.54 -14.12 7.08
CA TRP A 432 -28.50 -12.69 6.79
C TRP A 432 -28.00 -12.41 5.38
N LEU A 433 -26.92 -13.09 4.97
CA LEU A 433 -26.37 -13.01 3.61
C LEU A 433 -27.38 -13.53 2.59
N ASP A 434 -27.94 -14.74 2.78
CA ASP A 434 -28.92 -15.34 1.87
C ASP A 434 -30.16 -14.44 1.68
N ALA A 435 -30.54 -13.66 2.70
CA ALA A 435 -31.72 -12.78 2.66
C ALA A 435 -31.46 -11.37 2.09
N ASN A 436 -30.27 -10.80 2.31
CA ASN A 436 -30.01 -9.36 2.03
C ASN A 436 -28.97 -9.12 0.94
N LEU A 437 -28.03 -10.03 0.73
CA LEU A 437 -26.96 -9.87 -0.25
C LEU A 437 -27.51 -10.04 -1.66
N VAL A 438 -27.17 -9.12 -2.56
CA VAL A 438 -27.61 -9.18 -3.96
C VAL A 438 -26.41 -9.42 -4.86
N HIS A 439 -26.43 -10.48 -5.66
CA HIS A 439 -25.40 -10.70 -6.68
C HIS A 439 -25.80 -10.04 -8.00
N LEU A 440 -24.87 -9.32 -8.62
CA LEU A 440 -25.08 -8.70 -9.95
C LEU A 440 -25.48 -9.72 -11.03
N ALA A 441 -24.95 -10.95 -10.95
CA ALA A 441 -25.27 -12.03 -11.88
C ALA A 441 -26.75 -12.45 -11.83
N ASP A 442 -27.40 -12.30 -10.67
CA ASP A 442 -28.78 -12.72 -10.42
C ASP A 442 -29.80 -11.61 -10.72
N LEU A 443 -29.34 -10.39 -11.00
CA LEU A 443 -30.23 -9.29 -11.37
C LEU A 443 -30.84 -9.54 -12.76
N PRO A 444 -32.17 -9.34 -12.92
CA PRO A 444 -32.84 -9.57 -14.18
C PRO A 444 -32.35 -8.56 -15.23
N ILE A 445 -32.10 -9.04 -16.44
CA ILE A 445 -31.79 -8.17 -17.57
C ILE A 445 -33.10 -7.47 -17.99
N PRO A 446 -33.15 -6.14 -18.01
CA PRO A 446 -34.33 -5.43 -18.50
C PRO A 446 -34.63 -5.82 -19.93
N ASN A 447 -35.91 -5.96 -20.30
CA ASN A 447 -36.32 -6.26 -21.67
C ASN A 447 -36.21 -5.02 -22.58
N ARG A 448 -34.98 -4.52 -22.73
CA ARG A 448 -34.58 -3.37 -23.54
C ARG A 448 -33.24 -3.70 -24.17
N ARG A 449 -33.04 -3.30 -25.43
CA ARG A 449 -31.73 -3.43 -26.07
C ARG A 449 -30.74 -2.44 -25.45
N VAL A 450 -29.48 -2.85 -25.39
CA VAL A 450 -28.37 -1.94 -25.07
C VAL A 450 -28.36 -0.80 -26.09
N GLN A 451 -28.34 0.43 -25.61
CA GLN A 451 -28.21 1.60 -26.48
C GLN A 451 -26.82 1.58 -27.12
N ARG A 452 -26.77 1.66 -28.46
CA ARG A 452 -25.54 1.72 -29.24
C ARG A 452 -25.60 2.89 -30.20
N HIS A 453 -24.45 3.46 -30.50
CA HIS A 453 -24.35 4.51 -31.50
C HIS A 453 -24.32 3.91 -32.90
N SER A 454 -24.72 4.70 -33.89
CA SER A 454 -24.40 4.37 -35.29
C SER A 454 -22.88 4.38 -35.48
N ARG A 455 -22.37 3.68 -36.50
CA ARG A 455 -20.92 3.62 -36.77
C ARG A 455 -20.28 5.00 -36.97
N GLU A 456 -20.97 5.93 -37.62
CA GLU A 456 -20.48 7.31 -37.77
C GLU A 456 -20.41 8.04 -36.41
N ALA A 457 -21.46 7.91 -35.58
CA ALA A 457 -21.49 8.50 -34.25
C ALA A 457 -20.45 7.86 -33.30
N LEU A 458 -20.22 6.55 -33.40
CA LEU A 458 -19.17 5.85 -32.67
C LEU A 458 -17.79 6.43 -32.99
N ARG A 459 -17.46 6.57 -34.29
CA ARG A 459 -16.18 7.16 -34.72
C ARG A 459 -16.03 8.61 -34.30
N ARG A 460 -17.12 9.39 -34.33
CA ARG A 460 -17.14 10.76 -33.81
C ARG A 460 -16.83 10.80 -32.31
N LEU A 461 -17.44 9.94 -31.51
CA LEU A 461 -17.15 9.84 -30.09
C LEU A 461 -15.72 9.36 -29.83
N GLN A 462 -15.24 8.34 -30.55
CA GLN A 462 -13.85 7.89 -30.49
C GLN A 462 -12.88 9.06 -30.71
N LYS A 463 -13.13 9.89 -31.73
CA LYS A 463 -12.33 11.09 -31.99
C LYS A 463 -12.42 12.11 -30.84
N ALA A 464 -13.62 12.37 -30.32
CA ALA A 464 -13.84 13.31 -29.21
C ALA A 464 -13.16 12.89 -27.91
N PHE A 465 -13.07 11.59 -27.65
CA PHE A 465 -12.36 11.01 -26.49
C PHE A 465 -10.88 10.68 -26.76
N GLY A 466 -10.37 11.03 -27.96
CA GLY A 466 -8.96 10.88 -28.31
C GLY A 466 -8.51 9.43 -28.50
N TYR A 467 -9.38 8.54 -28.98
CA TYR A 467 -9.00 7.18 -29.37
C TYR A 467 -8.05 7.21 -30.56
N THR A 468 -7.00 6.40 -30.50
CA THR A 468 -6.02 6.24 -31.57
C THR A 468 -6.20 4.92 -32.31
N TYR A 469 -5.55 4.80 -33.46
CA TYR A 469 -5.49 3.53 -34.19
C TYR A 469 -4.82 2.44 -33.34
N GLU A 470 -3.74 2.78 -32.64
CA GLU A 470 -3.01 1.88 -31.75
C GLU A 470 -3.87 1.43 -30.55
N ASP A 471 -4.68 2.32 -29.96
CA ASP A 471 -5.61 1.95 -28.87
C ASP A 471 -6.55 0.82 -29.32
N VAL A 472 -7.08 0.93 -30.54
CA VAL A 472 -8.05 -0.04 -31.06
C VAL A 472 -7.37 -1.33 -31.54
N ASN A 473 -6.34 -1.21 -32.38
CA ASN A 473 -5.74 -2.35 -33.09
C ASN A 473 -4.64 -3.06 -32.29
N ASP A 474 -3.84 -2.32 -31.55
CA ASP A 474 -2.69 -2.88 -30.81
C ASP A 474 -3.06 -3.23 -29.36
N THR A 475 -4.19 -2.69 -28.84
CA THR A 475 -4.61 -2.87 -27.43
C THR A 475 -5.99 -3.53 -27.28
N ILE A 476 -7.09 -2.89 -27.69
CA ILE A 476 -8.46 -3.42 -27.51
C ILE A 476 -8.65 -4.74 -28.25
N LEU A 477 -8.27 -4.80 -29.53
CA LEU A 477 -8.45 -5.98 -30.37
C LEU A 477 -7.71 -7.23 -29.80
N PRO A 478 -6.41 -7.16 -29.44
CA PRO A 478 -5.72 -8.30 -28.81
C PRO A 478 -6.35 -8.75 -27.48
N MET A 479 -6.79 -7.81 -26.64
CA MET A 479 -7.45 -8.15 -25.37
C MET A 479 -8.80 -8.85 -25.60
N ALA A 480 -9.62 -8.36 -26.54
CA ALA A 480 -10.88 -9.00 -26.91
C ALA A 480 -10.68 -10.36 -27.59
N ALA A 481 -9.59 -10.52 -28.34
CA ALA A 481 -9.24 -11.77 -29.02
C ALA A 481 -8.76 -12.86 -28.04
N THR A 482 -7.86 -12.50 -27.12
CA THR A 482 -7.08 -13.47 -26.33
C THR A 482 -7.39 -13.48 -24.82
N GLY A 483 -8.09 -12.47 -24.30
CA GLY A 483 -8.33 -12.34 -22.87
C GLY A 483 -7.11 -11.93 -22.05
N ALA A 484 -6.03 -11.47 -22.70
CA ALA A 484 -4.80 -11.05 -22.05
C ALA A 484 -4.27 -9.72 -22.62
N GLU A 485 -3.61 -8.94 -21.76
CA GLU A 485 -2.90 -7.73 -22.15
C GLU A 485 -1.74 -8.07 -23.12
N PRO A 486 -1.59 -7.34 -24.24
CA PRO A 486 -0.50 -7.57 -25.18
C PRO A 486 0.87 -7.29 -24.53
N THR A 487 1.87 -8.11 -24.86
CA THR A 487 3.25 -7.90 -24.39
C THR A 487 4.05 -7.04 -25.36
N ALA A 488 4.84 -6.11 -24.82
CA ALA A 488 5.72 -5.22 -25.56
C ALA A 488 7.20 -5.39 -25.14
N ALA A 489 8.11 -4.75 -25.87
CA ALA A 489 9.54 -4.75 -25.62
C ALA A 489 10.14 -3.36 -25.86
N MET A 490 11.40 -3.17 -25.43
CA MET A 490 12.11 -1.88 -25.36
C MET A 490 11.55 -0.93 -24.30
N GLY A 491 12.23 0.21 -24.10
CA GLY A 491 11.82 1.25 -23.14
C GLY A 491 10.91 2.29 -23.79
N VAL A 492 10.24 3.08 -22.95
CA VAL A 492 9.47 4.26 -23.39
C VAL A 492 10.44 5.40 -23.67
N ASP A 493 10.45 5.88 -24.91
CA ASP A 493 11.38 6.90 -25.41
C ASP A 493 10.67 8.12 -26.03
N ILE A 494 9.35 8.23 -25.81
CA ILE A 494 8.55 9.42 -26.07
C ILE A 494 8.64 10.42 -24.89
N PRO A 495 8.25 11.70 -25.06
CA PRO A 495 8.30 12.68 -23.99
C PRO A 495 7.41 12.31 -22.80
N LEU A 496 7.76 12.84 -21.62
CA LEU A 496 6.80 12.87 -20.50
C LEU A 496 5.54 13.62 -20.93
N ALA A 497 4.36 13.20 -20.45
CA ALA A 497 3.07 13.77 -20.88
C ALA A 497 2.98 15.30 -20.78
N VAL A 498 3.64 15.90 -19.79
CA VAL A 498 3.69 17.36 -19.58
C VAL A 498 4.64 18.09 -20.56
N LEU A 499 5.59 17.38 -21.17
CA LEU A 499 6.54 17.90 -22.15
C LEU A 499 6.10 17.61 -23.59
N ASP A 500 5.08 16.77 -23.74
CA ASP A 500 4.53 16.43 -25.02
C ASP A 500 3.72 17.59 -25.59
N GLY A 501 3.95 17.91 -26.87
CA GLY A 501 3.17 18.93 -27.59
C GLY A 501 1.76 18.45 -27.96
N ARG A 502 1.44 17.17 -27.76
CA ARG A 502 0.14 16.56 -28.07
C ARG A 502 -0.73 16.43 -26.83
N ASP A 503 -2.04 16.42 -27.06
CA ASP A 503 -3.03 16.23 -26.01
C ASP A 503 -3.04 14.80 -25.49
N ARG A 504 -2.40 14.58 -24.34
CA ARG A 504 -2.40 13.31 -23.63
C ARG A 504 -3.61 13.17 -22.70
N PRO A 505 -4.21 11.97 -22.59
CA PRO A 505 -5.20 11.70 -21.55
C PRO A 505 -4.66 12.00 -20.16
N LEU A 506 -5.54 12.42 -19.24
CA LEU A 506 -5.13 12.76 -17.87
C LEU A 506 -4.42 11.58 -17.17
N PHE A 507 -4.80 10.35 -17.51
CA PHE A 507 -4.16 9.11 -17.04
C PHE A 507 -2.64 9.10 -17.24
N SER A 508 -2.12 9.63 -18.36
CA SER A 508 -0.70 9.57 -18.70
C SER A 508 0.22 10.32 -17.72
N TYR A 509 -0.34 11.24 -16.93
CA TYR A 509 0.34 12.01 -15.89
C TYR A 509 0.53 11.23 -14.58
N PHE A 510 -0.19 10.12 -14.38
CA PHE A 510 -0.12 9.29 -13.19
C PHE A 510 0.76 8.07 -13.43
N LYS A 511 1.81 7.90 -12.64
CA LYS A 511 2.72 6.75 -12.70
C LYS A 511 2.41 5.79 -11.56
N GLN A 512 2.27 4.51 -11.87
CA GLN A 512 1.99 3.45 -10.90
C GLN A 512 3.13 3.38 -9.87
N LEU A 513 2.79 3.40 -8.58
CA LEU A 513 3.76 3.07 -7.53
C LEU A 513 3.94 1.54 -7.47
N PHE A 514 5.08 1.12 -6.94
CA PHE A 514 5.41 -0.29 -6.77
C PHE A 514 6.25 -0.46 -5.49
N ALA A 515 6.16 -1.66 -4.92
CA ALA A 515 6.90 -2.05 -3.72
C ALA A 515 8.37 -2.32 -4.04
N GLN A 516 9.27 -1.84 -3.17
CA GLN A 516 10.69 -2.12 -3.25
C GLN A 516 11.32 -2.16 -1.85
N VAL A 517 11.93 -3.30 -1.50
CA VAL A 517 12.63 -3.54 -0.24
C VAL A 517 11.74 -3.54 1.02
N THR A 518 11.02 -2.45 1.29
CA THR A 518 10.20 -2.27 2.50
C THR A 518 9.12 -3.33 2.62
N ASN A 519 8.47 -3.63 1.50
CA ASN A 519 7.54 -4.72 1.31
C ASN A 519 7.79 -5.42 -0.05
N PRO A 520 7.35 -6.69 -0.21
CA PRO A 520 7.45 -7.41 -1.47
C PRO A 520 6.22 -7.21 -2.36
N PRO A 521 6.37 -7.19 -3.70
CA PRO A 521 5.26 -7.42 -4.61
C PRO A 521 4.75 -8.88 -4.50
N MET A 522 3.54 -9.14 -4.97
CA MET A 522 2.89 -10.46 -4.93
C MET A 522 2.79 -11.09 -6.32
N ASP A 523 2.89 -12.43 -6.40
CA ASP A 523 2.63 -13.18 -7.63
C ASP A 523 1.14 -13.47 -7.77
N ALA A 524 0.40 -12.54 -8.38
CA ALA A 524 -1.05 -12.67 -8.56
C ALA A 524 -1.50 -13.89 -9.39
N ILE A 525 -0.59 -14.53 -10.14
CA ILE A 525 -0.91 -15.70 -10.97
C ILE A 525 -0.76 -16.97 -10.13
N ARG A 526 0.36 -17.12 -9.41
CA ARG A 526 0.64 -18.34 -8.63
C ARG A 526 -0.02 -18.34 -7.25
N GLU A 527 -0.32 -17.17 -6.72
CA GLU A 527 -0.90 -16.97 -5.39
C GLU A 527 -2.38 -16.56 -5.47
N GLU A 528 -3.14 -17.06 -6.45
CA GLU A 528 -4.56 -16.74 -6.66
C GLU A 528 -5.44 -17.05 -5.42
N ILE A 529 -5.01 -17.95 -4.53
CA ILE A 529 -5.76 -18.27 -3.31
C ILE A 529 -5.95 -17.05 -2.38
N VAL A 530 -5.04 -16.08 -2.44
CA VAL A 530 -5.11 -14.85 -1.63
C VAL A 530 -5.75 -13.68 -2.40
N THR A 531 -5.94 -13.77 -3.71
CA THR A 531 -6.51 -12.68 -4.51
C THR A 531 -8.04 -12.61 -4.40
N ASP A 532 -8.58 -11.40 -4.30
CA ASP A 532 -10.04 -11.16 -4.40
C ASP A 532 -10.33 -9.91 -5.23
N THR A 533 -11.12 -10.08 -6.30
CA THR A 533 -11.55 -9.00 -7.19
C THR A 533 -12.91 -8.44 -6.83
N THR A 534 -13.58 -9.02 -5.84
CA THR A 534 -14.94 -8.67 -5.45
C THR A 534 -14.99 -7.28 -4.83
N VAL A 535 -16.02 -6.52 -5.20
CA VAL A 535 -16.34 -5.21 -4.63
C VAL A 535 -17.80 -5.17 -4.20
N PHE A 536 -18.09 -4.34 -3.20
CA PHE A 536 -19.44 -4.15 -2.67
C PHE A 536 -19.91 -2.72 -2.97
N VAL A 537 -21.19 -2.61 -3.31
CA VAL A 537 -21.85 -1.37 -3.74
C VAL A 537 -23.13 -1.17 -2.94
N ALA A 538 -23.43 0.10 -2.63
CA ALA A 538 -24.47 0.63 -1.73
C ALA A 538 -23.90 1.11 -0.39
N ASP A 539 -24.68 0.99 0.68
CA ASP A 539 -24.38 1.45 2.04
C ASP A 539 -23.52 0.42 2.79
N ASP A 540 -22.39 0.87 3.34
CA ASP A 540 -21.45 0.05 4.11
C ASP A 540 -21.95 -0.26 5.55
N GLY A 541 -23.12 0.26 5.97
CA GLY A 541 -23.77 -0.12 7.23
C GLY A 541 -23.04 0.30 8.52
N ASN A 542 -23.42 -0.32 9.66
CA ASN A 542 -22.82 -0.03 10.97
C ASN A 542 -21.89 -1.15 11.44
N LEU A 543 -20.58 -0.94 11.28
CA LEU A 543 -19.51 -1.87 11.69
C LEU A 543 -19.56 -2.26 13.17
N LEU A 544 -20.05 -1.38 14.05
CA LEU A 544 -20.02 -1.59 15.51
C LEU A 544 -21.17 -2.45 16.03
N ARG A 545 -22.11 -2.87 15.16
CA ARG A 545 -23.26 -3.70 15.53
C ARG A 545 -23.50 -4.79 14.50
N GLU A 546 -23.68 -6.03 14.97
CA GLU A 546 -24.04 -7.16 14.12
C GLU A 546 -25.57 -7.14 13.86
N GLN A 547 -25.98 -6.93 12.61
CA GLN A 547 -27.38 -6.83 12.21
C GLN A 547 -27.57 -7.21 10.73
N PRO A 548 -28.74 -7.74 10.31
CA PRO A 548 -28.96 -8.20 8.95
C PRO A 548 -28.88 -7.10 7.88
N GLU A 549 -29.22 -5.86 8.23
CA GLU A 549 -29.22 -4.74 7.28
C GLU A 549 -27.83 -4.41 6.74
N ASN A 550 -26.78 -4.74 7.52
CA ASN A 550 -25.38 -4.47 7.19
C ASN A 550 -24.88 -5.18 5.93
N CYS A 551 -25.48 -6.32 5.55
CA CYS A 551 -25.11 -7.04 4.33
C CYS A 551 -26.08 -6.80 3.17
N ARG A 552 -26.94 -5.77 3.25
CA ARG A 552 -27.79 -5.32 2.14
C ARG A 552 -26.97 -4.52 1.10
N VAL A 553 -26.07 -5.22 0.45
CA VAL A 553 -25.16 -4.66 -0.56
C VAL A 553 -25.25 -5.43 -1.88
N LEU A 554 -24.87 -4.77 -2.96
CA LEU A 554 -24.71 -5.37 -4.28
C LEU A 554 -23.27 -5.89 -4.40
N GLN A 555 -23.11 -7.20 -4.51
CA GLN A 555 -21.82 -7.83 -4.75
C GLN A 555 -21.52 -7.90 -6.25
N ILE A 556 -20.37 -7.35 -6.63
CA ILE A 556 -19.85 -7.33 -8.00
C ILE A 556 -18.51 -8.08 -8.01
N HIS A 557 -18.44 -9.20 -8.73
CA HIS A 557 -17.21 -10.00 -8.82
C HIS A 557 -16.17 -9.38 -9.76
N ASN A 558 -16.63 -8.85 -10.90
CA ASN A 558 -15.79 -8.14 -11.85
C ASN A 558 -16.24 -6.67 -11.89
N PRO A 559 -15.44 -5.72 -11.36
CA PRO A 559 -15.79 -4.30 -11.40
C PRO A 559 -15.63 -3.68 -12.79
N ILE A 560 -15.18 -4.43 -13.80
CA ILE A 560 -15.28 -4.04 -15.20
C ILE A 560 -16.62 -4.53 -15.73
N LEU A 561 -17.60 -3.62 -15.72
CA LEU A 561 -19.00 -3.91 -15.99
C LEU A 561 -19.28 -3.95 -17.47
N THR A 562 -20.09 -4.91 -17.92
CA THR A 562 -20.69 -4.86 -19.25
C THR A 562 -21.78 -3.79 -19.33
N SER A 563 -22.09 -3.29 -20.53
CA SER A 563 -23.22 -2.38 -20.72
C SER A 563 -24.56 -3.01 -20.29
N THR A 564 -24.67 -4.34 -20.38
CA THR A 564 -25.81 -5.11 -19.86
C THR A 564 -25.87 -5.04 -18.33
N ASP A 565 -24.74 -5.18 -17.65
CA ASP A 565 -24.67 -5.08 -16.20
C ASP A 565 -25.02 -3.67 -15.71
N MET A 566 -24.56 -2.64 -16.42
CA MET A 566 -24.96 -1.26 -16.14
C MET A 566 -26.48 -1.07 -16.28
N MET A 567 -27.13 -1.69 -17.27
CA MET A 567 -28.59 -1.67 -17.40
C MET A 567 -29.29 -2.38 -16.23
N LYS A 568 -28.77 -3.52 -15.77
CA LYS A 568 -29.30 -4.23 -14.58
C LYS A 568 -29.27 -3.34 -13.35
N ILE A 569 -28.16 -2.65 -13.11
CA ILE A 569 -27.98 -1.76 -11.95
C ILE A 569 -28.92 -0.55 -12.04
N LYS A 570 -29.01 0.09 -13.22
CA LYS A 570 -29.91 1.24 -13.44
C LYS A 570 -31.39 0.90 -13.28
N ALA A 571 -31.79 -0.32 -13.65
CA ALA A 571 -33.17 -0.78 -13.57
C ALA A 571 -33.49 -1.53 -12.27
N MET A 572 -32.55 -1.59 -11.34
CA MET A 572 -32.71 -2.33 -10.10
C MET A 572 -33.81 -1.67 -9.24
N ASP A 573 -34.88 -2.43 -9.02
CA ASP A 573 -35.99 -2.07 -8.14
C ASP A 573 -36.03 -3.07 -6.98
N ARG A 574 -35.21 -2.80 -5.96
CA ARG A 574 -35.13 -3.62 -4.74
C ARG A 574 -35.11 -2.72 -3.50
N PRO A 575 -35.78 -3.10 -2.40
CA PRO A 575 -35.76 -2.34 -1.16
C PRO A 575 -34.34 -2.07 -0.67
N GLY A 576 -34.02 -0.81 -0.35
CA GLY A 576 -32.70 -0.40 0.12
C GLY A 576 -31.66 -0.18 -0.97
N PHE A 577 -32.01 -0.31 -2.26
CA PHE A 577 -31.12 0.05 -3.37
C PHE A 577 -31.74 1.16 -4.20
N HIS A 578 -31.04 2.28 -4.30
CA HIS A 578 -31.49 3.45 -5.06
C HIS A 578 -30.36 3.97 -5.92
N ALA A 579 -30.46 3.67 -7.23
CA ALA A 579 -29.50 4.10 -8.23
C ALA A 579 -29.94 5.42 -8.89
N ALA A 580 -29.04 6.40 -8.93
CA ALA A 580 -29.24 7.65 -9.64
C ALA A 580 -28.09 7.89 -10.64
N THR A 581 -28.42 8.33 -11.85
CA THR A 581 -27.42 8.73 -12.84
C THR A 581 -27.19 10.23 -12.79
N VAL A 582 -25.93 10.64 -12.61
CA VAL A 582 -25.50 12.02 -12.61
C VAL A 582 -24.60 12.24 -13.83
N SER A 583 -24.90 13.27 -14.62
CA SER A 583 -24.17 13.56 -15.84
C SER A 583 -22.80 14.20 -15.55
N LEU A 584 -21.79 13.77 -16.29
CA LEU A 584 -20.47 14.39 -16.37
C LEU A 584 -20.39 15.48 -17.46
N LEU A 585 -21.50 15.74 -18.15
CA LEU A 585 -21.54 16.70 -19.25
C LEU A 585 -21.63 18.13 -18.74
N TYR A 586 -20.95 19.03 -19.44
CA TYR A 586 -21.04 20.46 -19.25
C TYR A 586 -20.96 21.19 -20.58
N TYR A 587 -21.50 22.42 -20.61
CA TYR A 587 -21.44 23.25 -21.81
C TYR A 587 -20.00 23.63 -22.11
N LYS A 588 -19.59 23.46 -23.38
CA LYS A 588 -18.30 23.91 -23.90
C LYS A 588 -18.00 25.36 -23.48
N ASN A 589 -16.74 25.67 -23.17
CA ASN A 589 -16.26 26.94 -22.61
C ASN A 589 -16.68 27.24 -21.17
N THR A 590 -17.41 26.34 -20.48
CA THR A 590 -17.61 26.49 -19.04
C THR A 590 -16.32 26.11 -18.31
N PRO A 591 -15.81 26.93 -17.38
CA PRO A 591 -14.63 26.56 -16.59
C PRO A 591 -14.84 25.22 -15.88
N LEU A 592 -13.84 24.33 -15.98
CA LEU A 592 -13.90 22.97 -15.45
C LEU A 592 -14.15 22.94 -13.94
N GLU A 593 -13.61 23.91 -13.19
CA GLU A 593 -13.89 24.08 -11.76
C GLU A 593 -15.40 24.20 -11.47
N ARG A 594 -16.11 25.02 -12.26
CA ARG A 594 -17.56 25.18 -12.09
C ARG A 594 -18.33 23.93 -12.47
N ALA A 595 -17.84 23.16 -13.43
CA ALA A 595 -18.43 21.87 -13.80
C ALA A 595 -18.30 20.87 -12.64
N LEU A 596 -17.13 20.82 -11.98
CA LEU A 596 -16.89 19.98 -10.79
C LEU A 596 -17.74 20.41 -9.59
N ASP A 597 -17.89 21.72 -9.34
CA ASP A 597 -18.75 22.21 -8.27
C ASP A 597 -20.22 21.82 -8.51
N ARG A 598 -20.69 21.92 -9.76
CA ARG A 598 -22.05 21.47 -10.14
C ARG A 598 -22.21 19.95 -9.98
N LEU A 599 -21.18 19.19 -10.33
CA LEU A 599 -21.16 17.74 -10.14
C LEU A 599 -21.33 17.38 -8.65
N ALA A 600 -20.56 18.02 -7.77
CA ALA A 600 -20.68 17.82 -6.32
C ALA A 600 -22.10 18.11 -5.81
N VAL A 601 -22.70 19.22 -6.25
CA VAL A 601 -24.08 19.59 -5.90
C VAL A 601 -25.10 18.56 -6.41
N ALA A 602 -24.93 18.05 -7.63
CA ALA A 602 -25.81 17.06 -8.21
C ALA A 602 -25.74 15.71 -7.49
N VAL A 603 -24.53 15.27 -7.10
CA VAL A 603 -24.32 14.06 -6.29
C VAL A 603 -24.93 14.24 -4.89
N ASP A 604 -24.71 15.38 -4.24
CA ASP A 604 -25.33 15.68 -2.94
C ASP A 604 -26.87 15.69 -3.03
N ARG A 605 -27.41 16.19 -4.14
CA ARG A 605 -28.86 16.17 -4.38
C ARG A 605 -29.37 14.74 -4.54
N ALA A 606 -28.70 13.92 -5.35
CA ALA A 606 -29.07 12.51 -5.54
C ALA A 606 -29.06 11.76 -4.20
N TYR A 607 -28.04 11.99 -3.37
CA TYR A 607 -27.96 11.43 -2.02
C TYR A 607 -29.14 11.87 -1.14
N ARG A 608 -29.48 13.17 -1.12
CA ARG A 608 -30.65 13.67 -0.35
C ARG A 608 -31.98 13.11 -0.85
N GLU A 609 -32.07 12.79 -2.14
CA GLU A 609 -33.23 12.11 -2.74
C GLU A 609 -33.24 10.59 -2.45
N GLY A 610 -32.26 10.08 -1.71
CA GLY A 610 -32.19 8.71 -1.21
C GLY A 610 -31.25 7.79 -1.99
N ALA A 611 -30.49 8.29 -2.96
CA ALA A 611 -29.57 7.47 -3.75
C ALA A 611 -28.36 7.02 -2.92
N ASN A 612 -28.14 5.70 -2.86
CA ASN A 612 -26.93 5.09 -2.29
C ASN A 612 -26.01 4.49 -3.37
N ILE A 613 -26.44 4.51 -4.63
CA ILE A 613 -25.62 4.19 -5.80
C ILE A 613 -25.70 5.37 -6.76
N VAL A 614 -24.57 6.02 -6.99
CA VAL A 614 -24.47 7.14 -7.93
C VAL A 614 -23.64 6.72 -9.13
N ILE A 615 -24.25 6.76 -10.32
CA ILE A 615 -23.63 6.44 -11.59
C ILE A 615 -23.23 7.76 -12.26
N LEU A 616 -21.94 8.03 -12.31
CA LEU A 616 -21.37 9.13 -13.08
C LEU A 616 -21.35 8.72 -14.55
N SER A 617 -21.96 9.50 -15.45
CA SER A 617 -22.09 9.13 -16.86
C SER A 617 -21.70 10.28 -17.80
N ASP A 618 -20.82 9.99 -18.76
CA ASP A 618 -20.50 10.91 -19.87
C ASP A 618 -21.32 10.65 -21.14
N ARG A 619 -22.36 9.80 -21.08
CA ARG A 619 -23.25 9.59 -22.21
C ARG A 619 -24.00 10.89 -22.57
N GLY A 620 -24.00 11.23 -23.85
CA GLY A 620 -24.70 12.40 -24.40
C GLY A 620 -23.79 13.54 -24.85
N VAL A 621 -22.48 13.31 -25.01
CA VAL A 621 -21.57 14.26 -25.69
C VAL A 621 -22.13 14.59 -27.08
N ASP A 622 -22.25 15.88 -27.37
CA ASP A 622 -22.77 16.45 -28.61
C ASP A 622 -21.99 17.72 -28.99
N GLU A 623 -22.41 18.47 -30.00
CA GLU A 623 -21.69 19.66 -30.49
C GLU A 623 -21.53 20.78 -29.43
N SER A 624 -22.34 20.76 -28.38
CA SER A 624 -22.40 21.81 -27.34
C SER A 624 -21.97 21.33 -25.95
N HIS A 625 -22.03 20.01 -25.71
CA HIS A 625 -21.71 19.37 -24.44
C HIS A 625 -20.42 18.56 -24.52
N VAL A 626 -19.47 18.90 -23.64
CA VAL A 626 -18.22 18.17 -23.41
C VAL A 626 -18.29 17.41 -22.10
N ALA A 627 -17.44 16.40 -21.92
CA ALA A 627 -17.38 15.60 -20.70
C ALA A 627 -16.24 16.05 -19.77
N ILE A 628 -16.48 16.04 -18.45
CA ILE A 628 -15.39 16.15 -17.46
C ILE A 628 -14.49 14.91 -17.60
N PRO A 629 -13.15 15.05 -17.63
CA PRO A 629 -12.25 13.91 -17.60
C PRO A 629 -12.61 12.94 -16.47
N SER A 630 -12.83 11.68 -16.81
CA SER A 630 -13.42 10.68 -15.92
C SER A 630 -12.63 10.48 -14.63
N LEU A 631 -11.30 10.46 -14.72
CA LEU A 631 -10.41 10.36 -13.56
C LEU A 631 -10.55 11.55 -12.60
N LEU A 632 -10.64 12.77 -13.15
CA LEU A 632 -10.84 13.98 -12.35
C LEU A 632 -12.22 13.99 -11.70
N ALA A 633 -13.26 13.58 -12.41
CA ALA A 633 -14.61 13.48 -11.88
C ALA A 633 -14.70 12.49 -10.71
N VAL A 634 -14.17 11.28 -10.89
CA VAL A 634 -14.18 10.23 -9.86
C VAL A 634 -13.40 10.69 -8.62
N SER A 635 -12.18 11.18 -8.80
CA SER A 635 -11.36 11.61 -7.66
C SER A 635 -11.96 12.82 -6.94
N ALA A 636 -12.50 13.79 -7.68
CA ALA A 636 -13.18 14.94 -7.08
C ALA A 636 -14.39 14.51 -6.22
N MET A 637 -15.17 13.54 -6.68
CA MET A 637 -16.31 13.01 -5.93
C MET A 637 -15.88 12.17 -4.73
N GLU A 638 -14.83 11.35 -4.87
CA GLU A 638 -14.25 10.60 -3.75
C GLU A 638 -13.87 11.55 -2.61
N GLN A 639 -13.09 12.59 -2.93
CA GLN A 639 -12.62 13.57 -1.96
C GLN A 639 -13.77 14.40 -1.37
N HIS A 640 -14.78 14.75 -2.17
CA HIS A 640 -15.98 15.44 -1.68
C HIS A 640 -16.78 14.58 -0.70
N LEU A 641 -16.98 13.30 -1.00
CA LEU A 641 -17.76 12.38 -0.16
C LEU A 641 -17.00 12.01 1.13
N ILE A 642 -15.67 11.91 1.10
CA ILE A 642 -14.85 11.72 2.31
C ILE A 642 -14.96 12.95 3.21
N ARG A 643 -14.71 14.17 2.67
CA ARG A 643 -14.78 15.42 3.45
C ARG A 643 -16.16 15.72 4.02
N THR A 644 -17.22 15.21 3.39
CA THR A 644 -18.59 15.38 3.87
C THR A 644 -19.11 14.18 4.67
N GLY A 645 -18.28 13.16 4.93
CA GLY A 645 -18.64 11.98 5.73
C GLY A 645 -19.67 11.06 5.07
N LYS A 646 -19.90 11.17 3.76
CA LYS A 646 -20.96 10.44 3.03
C LYS A 646 -20.44 9.23 2.24
N ARG A 647 -19.12 9.03 2.17
CA ARG A 647 -18.51 8.05 1.26
C ARG A 647 -18.90 6.60 1.54
N THR A 648 -19.18 6.26 2.79
CA THR A 648 -19.66 4.93 3.22
C THR A 648 -21.15 4.72 2.94
N ALA A 649 -21.93 5.80 2.85
CA ALA A 649 -23.34 5.75 2.52
C ALA A 649 -23.63 5.75 1.01
N VAL A 650 -22.66 6.17 0.19
CA VAL A 650 -22.82 6.29 -1.27
C VAL A 650 -21.66 5.63 -2.01
N SER A 651 -22.01 4.72 -2.90
CA SER A 651 -21.07 4.11 -3.84
C SER A 651 -21.08 4.83 -5.20
N ILE A 652 -19.90 5.14 -5.72
CA ILE A 652 -19.71 5.75 -7.05
C ILE A 652 -19.41 4.68 -8.09
N LEU A 653 -20.22 4.61 -9.13
CA LEU A 653 -19.98 3.84 -10.36
C LEU A 653 -19.71 4.79 -11.51
N LEU A 654 -18.88 4.37 -12.46
CA LEU A 654 -18.57 5.16 -13.64
C LEU A 654 -19.08 4.46 -14.91
N GLU A 655 -19.83 5.19 -15.74
CA GLU A 655 -20.17 4.82 -17.12
C GLU A 655 -19.48 5.82 -18.04
N SER A 656 -18.41 5.40 -18.71
CA SER A 656 -17.56 6.33 -19.46
C SER A 656 -17.08 5.80 -20.79
N ALA A 657 -16.93 6.72 -21.74
CA ALA A 657 -16.33 6.49 -23.03
C ALA A 657 -14.80 6.62 -23.02
N GLU A 658 -14.20 7.23 -22.00
CA GLU A 658 -12.76 7.49 -21.94
C GLU A 658 -11.86 6.25 -21.64
N PRO A 659 -12.19 5.36 -20.67
CA PRO A 659 -11.30 4.28 -20.26
C PRO A 659 -11.25 3.15 -21.30
N ARG A 660 -10.02 2.71 -21.61
CA ARG A 660 -9.76 1.73 -22.68
C ARG A 660 -8.51 0.87 -22.44
N GLU A 661 -7.52 1.39 -21.72
CA GLU A 661 -6.32 0.67 -21.29
C GLU A 661 -6.40 0.22 -19.84
N VAL A 662 -5.70 -0.86 -19.50
CA VAL A 662 -5.59 -1.40 -18.13
C VAL A 662 -5.26 -0.31 -17.10
N HIS A 663 -4.32 0.59 -17.43
CA HIS A 663 -3.92 1.67 -16.54
C HIS A 663 -5.07 2.65 -16.23
N HIS A 664 -5.96 2.92 -17.20
CA HIS A 664 -7.10 3.81 -17.00
C HIS A 664 -8.03 3.24 -15.92
N PHE A 665 -8.35 1.95 -16.01
CA PHE A 665 -9.18 1.27 -15.01
C PHE A 665 -8.50 1.21 -13.64
N ALA A 666 -7.20 0.93 -13.58
CA ALA A 666 -6.45 0.92 -12.34
C ALA A 666 -6.48 2.31 -11.66
N ALA A 667 -6.29 3.40 -12.41
CA ALA A 667 -6.40 4.75 -11.87
C ALA A 667 -7.82 5.05 -11.38
N LEU A 668 -8.85 4.76 -12.16
CA LEU A 668 -10.25 5.01 -11.78
C LEU A 668 -10.65 4.29 -10.48
N LEU A 669 -10.28 3.01 -10.36
CA LEU A 669 -10.54 2.22 -9.15
C LEU A 669 -9.70 2.74 -7.97
N GLY A 670 -8.41 3.03 -8.19
CA GLY A 670 -7.49 3.54 -7.17
C GLY A 670 -7.85 4.93 -6.63
N TYR A 671 -8.62 5.72 -7.38
CA TYR A 671 -9.10 7.05 -6.99
C TYR A 671 -10.58 7.10 -6.57
N GLY A 672 -11.27 5.96 -6.48
CA GLY A 672 -12.55 5.86 -5.75
C GLY A 672 -13.73 5.18 -6.46
N ALA A 673 -13.63 4.90 -7.77
CA ALA A 673 -14.71 4.19 -8.47
C ALA A 673 -14.89 2.78 -7.91
N ARG A 674 -16.13 2.38 -7.61
CA ARG A 674 -16.43 1.00 -7.20
C ARG A 674 -16.43 0.04 -8.39
N ALA A 675 -16.96 0.48 -9.52
CA ALA A 675 -16.95 -0.28 -10.78
C ALA A 675 -17.02 0.68 -11.97
N VAL A 676 -16.55 0.23 -13.13
CA VAL A 676 -16.43 1.01 -14.37
C VAL A 676 -17.07 0.25 -15.53
N ASN A 677 -17.97 0.89 -16.26
CA ASN A 677 -18.50 0.42 -17.53
C ASN A 677 -17.86 1.22 -18.68
N PRO A 678 -16.94 0.61 -19.47
CA PRO A 678 -16.27 1.25 -20.59
C PRO A 678 -17.10 1.12 -21.88
N TYR A 679 -18.26 1.77 -21.94
CA TYR A 679 -19.24 1.48 -22.99
C TYR A 679 -18.72 1.73 -24.41
N LEU A 680 -17.85 2.74 -24.61
CA LEU A 680 -17.33 3.04 -25.95
C LEU A 680 -16.30 2.01 -26.41
N ALA A 681 -15.51 1.44 -25.49
CA ALA A 681 -14.61 0.32 -25.79
C ALA A 681 -15.41 -0.93 -26.17
N GLU A 682 -16.51 -1.23 -25.46
CA GLU A 682 -17.41 -2.33 -25.81
C GLU A 682 -18.09 -2.13 -27.18
N GLU A 683 -18.56 -0.91 -27.48
CA GLU A 683 -19.12 -0.58 -28.80
C GLU A 683 -18.05 -0.67 -29.90
N THR A 684 -16.79 -0.34 -29.60
CA THR A 684 -15.65 -0.53 -30.53
C THR A 684 -15.40 -2.00 -30.84
N ILE A 685 -15.51 -2.89 -29.86
CA ILE A 685 -15.41 -4.35 -30.09
C ILE A 685 -16.52 -4.84 -31.02
N VAL A 686 -17.74 -4.29 -30.91
CA VAL A 686 -18.83 -4.60 -31.85
C VAL A 686 -18.45 -4.19 -33.26
N ASP A 687 -17.93 -2.98 -33.45
CA ASP A 687 -17.51 -2.48 -34.78
C ASP A 687 -16.40 -3.36 -35.38
N LEU A 688 -15.43 -3.81 -34.57
CA LEU A 688 -14.36 -4.73 -35.01
C LEU A 688 -14.92 -6.09 -35.49
N ILE A 689 -15.97 -6.60 -34.85
CA ILE A 689 -16.64 -7.84 -35.27
C ILE A 689 -17.43 -7.61 -36.57
N GLU A 690 -18.17 -6.50 -36.65
CA GLU A 690 -18.95 -6.15 -37.84
C GLU A 690 -18.07 -5.85 -39.07
N GLU A 691 -16.86 -5.32 -38.86
CA GLU A 691 -15.84 -5.13 -39.89
C GLU A 691 -15.12 -6.43 -40.29
N GLY A 692 -15.31 -7.52 -39.54
CA GLY A 692 -14.64 -8.81 -39.79
C GLY A 692 -13.17 -8.84 -39.37
N LEU A 693 -12.72 -7.88 -38.56
CA LEU A 693 -11.37 -7.85 -37.98
C LEU A 693 -11.25 -8.77 -36.75
N LEU A 694 -12.37 -9.05 -36.08
CA LEU A 694 -12.46 -10.00 -34.97
C LEU A 694 -13.53 -11.06 -35.28
N ASP A 695 -13.10 -12.30 -35.50
CA ASP A 695 -14.01 -13.44 -35.70
C ASP A 695 -14.38 -14.08 -34.35
N LYS A 696 -15.31 -13.43 -33.63
CA LYS A 696 -15.77 -13.87 -32.30
C LYS A 696 -17.17 -13.37 -32.00
N GLU A 697 -17.89 -14.12 -31.16
CA GLU A 697 -19.21 -13.69 -30.67
C GLU A 697 -19.05 -12.53 -29.67
N PHE A 698 -19.96 -11.55 -29.74
CA PHE A 698 -19.91 -10.29 -28.98
C PHE A 698 -19.76 -10.48 -27.46
N HIS A 699 -20.63 -11.28 -26.83
CA HIS A 699 -20.58 -11.48 -25.38
C HIS A 699 -19.26 -12.14 -24.96
N THR A 700 -18.75 -13.06 -25.77
CA THR A 700 -17.47 -13.73 -25.53
C THR A 700 -16.29 -12.76 -25.70
N ALA A 701 -16.32 -11.90 -26.72
CA ALA A 701 -15.28 -10.91 -26.96
C ALA A 701 -15.21 -9.84 -25.85
N VAL A 702 -16.36 -9.33 -25.40
CA VAL A 702 -16.44 -8.37 -24.28
C VAL A 702 -16.03 -9.03 -22.96
N ALA A 703 -16.43 -10.28 -22.71
CA ALA A 703 -16.01 -11.01 -21.52
C ALA A 703 -14.48 -11.16 -21.46
N ASP A 704 -13.84 -11.49 -22.58
CA ASP A 704 -12.38 -11.62 -22.66
C ASP A 704 -11.68 -10.28 -22.52
N TYR A 705 -12.19 -9.20 -23.13
CA TYR A 705 -11.67 -7.84 -22.90
C TYR A 705 -11.75 -7.46 -21.42
N ASN A 706 -12.92 -7.66 -20.77
CA ASN A 706 -13.10 -7.35 -19.35
C ASN A 706 -12.21 -8.22 -18.45
N ALA A 707 -11.98 -9.48 -18.82
CA ALA A 707 -11.06 -10.37 -18.11
C ALA A 707 -9.60 -9.91 -18.25
N ALA A 708 -9.17 -9.53 -19.46
CA ALA A 708 -7.85 -8.98 -19.71
C ALA A 708 -7.57 -7.74 -18.85
N VAL A 709 -8.53 -6.81 -18.83
CA VAL A 709 -8.47 -5.60 -18.00
C VAL A 709 -8.41 -5.96 -16.52
N LEU A 710 -9.28 -6.85 -16.04
CA LEU A 710 -9.29 -7.26 -14.63
C LEU A 710 -7.97 -7.88 -14.21
N HIS A 711 -7.43 -8.83 -15.00
CA HIS A 711 -6.13 -9.44 -14.73
C HIS A 711 -5.00 -8.40 -14.73
N GLY A 712 -5.04 -7.43 -15.65
CA GLY A 712 -4.11 -6.32 -15.69
C GLY A 712 -4.19 -5.41 -14.44
N VAL A 713 -5.40 -5.10 -13.95
CA VAL A 713 -5.58 -4.33 -12.71
C VAL A 713 -5.07 -5.09 -11.50
N VAL A 714 -5.38 -6.39 -11.38
CA VAL A 714 -4.87 -7.24 -10.30
C VAL A 714 -3.33 -7.29 -10.34
N LYS A 715 -2.74 -7.39 -11.53
CA LYS A 715 -1.30 -7.31 -11.74
C LYS A 715 -0.72 -5.97 -11.28
N ILE A 716 -1.39 -4.84 -11.52
CA ILE A 716 -0.97 -3.52 -11.04
C ILE A 716 -1.04 -3.46 -9.50
N ALA A 717 -2.14 -3.93 -8.89
CA ALA A 717 -2.27 -3.98 -7.44
C ALA A 717 -1.17 -4.85 -6.79
N SER A 718 -0.84 -5.98 -7.42
CA SER A 718 0.18 -6.90 -6.92
C SER A 718 1.61 -6.33 -6.97
N LYS A 719 1.89 -5.31 -7.81
CA LYS A 719 3.16 -4.57 -7.80
C LYS A 719 3.44 -3.90 -6.46
N MET A 720 2.40 -3.56 -5.70
CA MET A 720 2.49 -3.02 -4.34
C MET A 720 2.29 -4.09 -3.26
N GLY A 721 2.09 -5.35 -3.65
CA GLY A 721 1.78 -6.45 -2.73
C GLY A 721 0.34 -6.43 -2.21
N ILE A 722 -0.59 -5.76 -2.92
CA ILE A 722 -2.00 -5.68 -2.54
C ILE A 722 -2.74 -6.89 -3.12
N SER A 723 -3.46 -7.62 -2.27
CA SER A 723 -4.14 -8.86 -2.63
C SER A 723 -5.63 -8.69 -2.91
N THR A 724 -6.29 -7.63 -2.41
CA THR A 724 -7.71 -7.37 -2.72
C THR A 724 -7.93 -6.07 -3.46
N LEU A 725 -8.84 -6.12 -4.44
CA LEU A 725 -9.28 -4.94 -5.16
C LEU A 725 -10.09 -4.00 -4.24
N GLN A 726 -10.76 -4.55 -3.23
CA GLN A 726 -11.44 -3.78 -2.21
C GLN A 726 -10.47 -2.88 -1.41
N SER A 727 -9.26 -3.34 -1.08
CA SER A 727 -8.25 -2.50 -0.39
C SER A 727 -7.50 -1.58 -1.37
N TYR A 728 -7.37 -1.96 -2.65
CA TYR A 728 -6.78 -1.10 -3.67
C TYR A 728 -7.63 0.15 -3.97
N GLN A 729 -8.96 0.02 -3.89
CA GLN A 729 -9.89 1.13 -4.11
C GLN A 729 -9.65 2.29 -3.13
N SER A 730 -9.48 3.50 -3.67
CA SER A 730 -9.17 4.72 -2.92
C SER A 730 -7.78 4.76 -2.27
N ALA A 731 -6.92 3.77 -2.49
CA ALA A 731 -5.57 3.73 -1.89
C ALA A 731 -4.56 4.68 -2.58
N GLN A 732 -4.89 5.20 -3.77
CA GLN A 732 -4.08 6.17 -4.53
C GLN A 732 -2.62 5.72 -4.74
N ILE A 733 -2.43 4.52 -5.30
CA ILE A 733 -1.11 3.91 -5.55
C ILE A 733 -0.46 4.51 -6.81
N PHE A 734 -0.36 5.85 -6.85
CA PHE A 734 0.14 6.62 -7.98
C PHE A 734 0.98 7.82 -7.54
N GLU A 735 1.88 8.25 -8.43
CA GLU A 735 2.55 9.55 -8.38
C GLU A 735 2.18 10.37 -9.62
N ALA A 736 1.84 11.64 -9.42
CA ALA A 736 1.54 12.56 -10.51
C ALA A 736 2.80 13.34 -10.93
N VAL A 737 3.11 13.33 -12.23
CA VAL A 737 4.23 14.08 -12.80
C VAL A 737 3.69 15.12 -13.78
N GLY A 738 3.89 16.40 -13.48
CA GLY A 738 3.49 17.51 -14.35
C GLY A 738 2.09 18.05 -14.09
N ILE A 739 1.56 17.93 -12.86
CA ILE A 739 0.27 18.52 -12.44
C ILE A 739 0.54 19.53 -11.32
N ARG A 740 -0.08 20.71 -11.37
CA ARG A 740 0.08 21.73 -10.32
C ARG A 740 -0.41 21.24 -8.95
N GLN A 741 0.32 21.60 -7.90
CA GLN A 741 0.00 21.21 -6.53
C GLN A 741 -1.42 21.64 -6.11
N GLU A 742 -1.90 22.79 -6.57
CA GLU A 742 -3.26 23.29 -6.28
C GLU A 742 -4.37 22.34 -6.77
N VAL A 743 -4.17 21.69 -7.92
CA VAL A 743 -5.12 20.69 -8.45
C VAL A 743 -5.02 19.40 -7.65
N ILE A 744 -3.80 18.98 -7.30
CA ILE A 744 -3.56 17.80 -6.48
C ILE A 744 -4.22 17.96 -5.10
N ASP A 745 -3.97 19.06 -4.41
CA ASP A 745 -4.48 19.30 -3.05
C ASP A 745 -6.02 19.32 -2.99
N ARG A 746 -6.69 19.75 -4.06
CA ARG A 746 -8.15 19.86 -4.08
C ARG A 746 -8.85 18.59 -4.57
N TYR A 747 -8.31 17.95 -5.61
CA TYR A 747 -9.01 16.89 -6.35
C TYR A 747 -8.34 15.52 -6.27
N PHE A 748 -7.03 15.46 -5.95
CA PHE A 748 -6.26 14.22 -5.79
C PHE A 748 -5.49 14.24 -4.47
N THR A 749 -6.13 14.72 -3.40
CA THR A 749 -5.52 14.95 -2.08
C THR A 749 -4.69 13.74 -1.66
N ASN A 750 -3.49 13.96 -1.12
CA ASN A 750 -2.49 12.95 -0.72
C ASN A 750 -1.66 12.34 -1.86
N THR A 751 -1.99 12.59 -3.14
CA THR A 751 -1.13 12.18 -4.25
C THR A 751 0.16 13.00 -4.28
N VAL A 752 1.28 12.34 -4.54
CA VAL A 752 2.59 12.99 -4.64
C VAL A 752 2.68 13.67 -6.01
N SER A 753 3.05 14.95 -6.02
CA SER A 753 3.46 15.63 -7.25
C SER A 753 4.65 16.54 -6.99
N ARG A 754 5.83 16.10 -7.44
CA ARG A 754 7.11 16.79 -7.19
C ARG A 754 7.42 17.84 -8.25
N VAL A 755 6.84 17.69 -9.43
CA VAL A 755 7.04 18.56 -10.58
C VAL A 755 5.66 19.05 -11.02
N GLY A 756 5.43 20.35 -10.87
CA GLY A 756 4.20 21.00 -11.32
C GLY A 756 4.11 21.08 -12.84
N GLY A 757 2.92 21.41 -13.36
CA GLY A 757 2.73 21.56 -14.81
C GLY A 757 1.34 22.08 -15.15
N ILE A 758 0.48 21.21 -15.69
CA ILE A 758 -0.87 21.57 -16.12
C ILE A 758 -1.81 21.82 -14.93
N GLY A 759 -2.77 22.71 -15.13
CA GLY A 759 -3.92 22.97 -14.25
C GLY A 759 -5.25 22.61 -14.92
N LEU A 760 -6.36 23.03 -14.32
CA LEU A 760 -7.70 22.77 -14.85
C LEU A 760 -7.96 23.43 -16.21
N GLU A 761 -7.34 24.58 -16.47
CA GLU A 761 -7.50 25.31 -17.74
C GLU A 761 -6.88 24.54 -18.90
N GLU A 762 -5.66 24.04 -18.72
CA GLU A 762 -4.97 23.25 -19.74
C GLU A 762 -5.68 21.89 -19.96
N MET A 763 -6.19 21.27 -18.89
CA MET A 763 -7.01 20.05 -18.99
C MET A 763 -8.30 20.29 -19.79
N ALA A 764 -9.01 21.38 -19.50
CA ALA A 764 -10.23 21.74 -20.24
C ALA A 764 -9.92 22.00 -21.72
N ALA A 765 -8.84 22.74 -22.00
CA ALA A 765 -8.43 23.05 -23.36
C ALA A 765 -8.07 21.80 -24.18
N ALA A 766 -7.46 20.79 -23.56
CA ALA A 766 -7.18 19.51 -24.22
C ALA A 766 -8.46 18.74 -24.58
N VAL A 767 -9.45 18.71 -23.67
CA VAL A 767 -10.77 18.12 -23.93
C VAL A 767 -11.48 18.87 -25.06
N GLU A 768 -11.47 20.19 -25.04
CA GLU A 768 -12.11 21.01 -26.08
C GLU A 768 -11.44 20.85 -27.44
N ARG A 769 -10.10 20.72 -27.51
CA ARG A 769 -9.39 20.46 -28.77
C ARG A 769 -9.79 19.11 -29.38
N ASN A 770 -9.86 18.05 -28.57
CA ASN A 770 -10.30 16.74 -29.06
C ASN A 770 -11.77 16.76 -29.50
N HIS A 771 -12.61 17.46 -28.74
CA HIS A 771 -14.01 17.68 -29.10
C HIS A 771 -14.15 18.41 -30.44
N ASP A 772 -13.40 19.49 -30.67
CA ASP A 772 -13.47 20.29 -31.90
C ASP A 772 -12.97 19.55 -33.13
N ARG A 773 -12.11 18.55 -32.95
CA ARG A 773 -11.67 17.65 -34.03
C ARG A 773 -12.78 16.68 -34.44
N ALA A 774 -13.72 16.37 -33.54
CA ALA A 774 -14.85 15.48 -33.79
C ALA A 774 -16.11 16.23 -34.23
N PHE A 775 -16.30 17.44 -33.70
CA PHE A 775 -17.44 18.32 -33.94
C PHE A 775 -16.92 19.63 -34.54
N ASP A 776 -16.86 19.69 -35.87
CA ASP A 776 -16.37 20.88 -36.56
C ASP A 776 -17.19 22.13 -36.16
N PRO A 777 -16.58 23.18 -35.59
CA PRO A 777 -17.30 24.37 -35.13
C PRO A 777 -18.04 25.14 -36.24
N LEU A 778 -17.68 24.92 -37.51
CA LEU A 778 -18.27 25.53 -38.69
C LEU A 778 -19.24 24.58 -39.43
N GLY A 779 -19.46 23.36 -38.91
CA GLY A 779 -20.36 22.36 -39.47
C GLY A 779 -19.84 21.68 -40.74
N GLN A 780 -18.53 21.68 -40.98
CA GLN A 780 -17.93 20.93 -42.09
C GLN A 780 -17.81 19.43 -41.75
N GLU A 781 -17.64 18.58 -42.78
CA GLU A 781 -17.38 17.15 -42.56
C GLU A 781 -16.03 16.98 -41.86
N ALA A 782 -16.06 16.52 -40.61
CA ALA A 782 -14.86 16.18 -39.85
C ALA A 782 -14.26 14.84 -40.31
N ASP A 783 -12.93 14.75 -40.34
CA ASP A 783 -12.24 13.48 -40.54
C ASP A 783 -12.34 12.61 -39.29
N LEU A 784 -13.21 11.60 -39.36
CA LEU A 784 -13.49 10.66 -38.28
C LEU A 784 -12.56 9.45 -38.28
N THR A 785 -11.51 9.43 -39.10
CA THR A 785 -10.50 8.37 -39.03
C THR A 785 -9.68 8.48 -37.75
N LEU A 786 -9.33 7.31 -37.19
CA LEU A 786 -8.46 7.23 -36.02
C LEU A 786 -7.04 7.62 -36.41
N ASP A 787 -6.43 8.51 -35.64
CA ASP A 787 -5.04 8.90 -35.90
C ASP A 787 -4.10 7.77 -35.48
N SER A 788 -3.07 7.52 -36.28
CA SER A 788 -1.96 6.65 -35.89
C SER A 788 -0.83 7.54 -35.36
N LEU A 789 -0.80 7.69 -34.04
CA LEU A 789 0.13 8.62 -33.38
C LEU A 789 1.54 8.05 -33.27
N GLY A 790 1.72 6.73 -33.37
CA GLY A 790 3.02 6.08 -33.26
C GLY A 790 3.56 5.97 -31.83
N GLU A 791 2.73 6.05 -30.81
CA GLU A 791 3.18 6.14 -29.39
C GLU A 791 4.05 4.95 -28.95
N HIS A 792 3.71 3.73 -29.37
CA HIS A 792 4.46 2.53 -29.04
C HIS A 792 5.64 2.27 -29.99
N ARG A 793 5.62 2.84 -31.20
CA ARG A 793 6.60 2.59 -32.27
C ARG A 793 6.71 3.80 -33.17
N ALA A 794 7.93 4.31 -33.33
CA ALA A 794 8.22 5.45 -34.19
C ALA A 794 7.63 5.29 -35.61
N ARG A 795 6.82 6.28 -36.02
CA ARG A 795 6.22 6.37 -37.36
C ARG A 795 6.58 7.71 -38.01
N ALA A 796 6.63 7.74 -39.33
CA ALA A 796 6.84 8.98 -40.06
C ALA A 796 5.66 9.95 -39.83
N GLY A 797 5.95 11.16 -39.35
CA GLY A 797 4.91 12.13 -38.94
C GLY A 797 4.18 11.77 -37.64
N GLY A 798 4.59 10.68 -36.98
CA GLY A 798 4.08 10.23 -35.68
C GLY A 798 4.79 10.91 -34.51
N GLU A 799 4.79 10.25 -33.36
CA GLU A 799 5.33 10.76 -32.10
C GLU A 799 6.81 11.05 -32.19
N ASP A 800 7.27 12.03 -31.42
CA ASP A 800 8.70 12.36 -31.36
C ASP A 800 9.42 11.38 -30.44
N HIS A 801 10.06 10.37 -31.03
CA HIS A 801 10.87 9.40 -30.29
C HIS A 801 12.33 9.84 -30.20
N LEU A 802 12.90 9.74 -28.99
CA LEU A 802 14.33 9.94 -28.75
C LEU A 802 15.18 8.99 -29.61
N TYR A 803 14.73 7.73 -29.76
CA TYR A 803 15.35 6.76 -30.67
C TYR A 803 14.49 6.54 -31.90
N ASN A 804 14.96 7.06 -33.03
CA ASN A 804 14.30 6.97 -34.32
C ASN A 804 15.28 6.43 -35.39
N PRO A 805 14.82 6.09 -36.61
CA PRO A 805 15.69 5.52 -37.62
C PRO A 805 16.94 6.36 -37.93
N GLN A 806 16.84 7.68 -37.85
CA GLN A 806 17.97 8.59 -38.11
C GLN A 806 18.99 8.55 -36.98
N THR A 807 18.55 8.69 -35.72
CA THR A 807 19.46 8.63 -34.57
C THR A 807 20.17 7.28 -34.48
N ILE A 808 19.43 6.18 -34.72
CA ILE A 808 20.00 4.82 -34.77
C ILE A 808 21.01 4.68 -35.91
N HIS A 809 20.70 5.18 -37.11
CA HIS A 809 21.60 5.09 -38.26
C HIS A 809 22.90 5.85 -38.02
N LEU A 810 22.83 7.08 -37.51
CA LEU A 810 23.99 7.90 -37.22
C LEU A 810 24.89 7.25 -36.17
N LEU A 811 24.33 6.75 -35.07
CA LEU A 811 25.09 6.03 -34.05
C LEU A 811 25.78 4.79 -34.63
N GLN A 812 25.08 4.01 -35.45
CA GLN A 812 25.67 2.83 -36.09
C GLN A 812 26.82 3.18 -37.06
N GLN A 813 26.67 4.23 -37.87
CA GLN A 813 27.71 4.66 -38.81
C GLN A 813 28.92 5.25 -38.09
N ALA A 814 28.70 6.09 -37.08
CA ALA A 814 29.75 6.70 -36.26
C ALA A 814 30.63 5.62 -35.63
N THR A 815 30.02 4.65 -34.95
CA THR A 815 30.74 3.56 -34.28
C THR A 815 31.44 2.61 -35.26
N ARG A 816 30.82 2.28 -36.41
CA ARG A 816 31.44 1.39 -37.40
C ARG A 816 32.63 2.02 -38.13
N ARG A 817 32.61 3.33 -38.35
CA ARG A 817 33.67 4.06 -39.06
C ARG A 817 34.73 4.65 -38.13
N GLY A 818 34.45 4.72 -36.83
CA GLY A 818 35.28 5.47 -35.87
C GLY A 818 35.22 6.98 -36.10
N ASP A 819 34.07 7.50 -36.51
CA ASP A 819 33.89 8.91 -36.90
C ASP A 819 33.20 9.70 -35.79
N TYR A 820 33.98 10.54 -35.09
CA TYR A 820 33.51 11.35 -33.97
C TYR A 820 32.62 12.52 -34.42
N GLU A 821 32.78 13.05 -35.64
CA GLU A 821 31.91 14.11 -36.14
C GLU A 821 30.51 13.57 -36.46
N LEU A 822 30.41 12.35 -36.98
CA LEU A 822 29.12 11.65 -37.07
C LEU A 822 28.51 11.36 -35.68
N PHE A 823 29.33 11.07 -34.67
CA PHE A 823 28.85 10.91 -33.30
C PHE A 823 28.27 12.22 -32.73
N LYS A 824 28.92 13.36 -32.99
CA LYS A 824 28.38 14.68 -32.61
C LYS A 824 27.06 15.01 -33.31
N GLN A 825 26.90 14.63 -34.57
CA GLN A 825 25.62 14.77 -35.27
C GLN A 825 24.52 13.92 -34.60
N TYR A 826 24.85 12.70 -34.16
CA TYR A 826 23.94 11.88 -33.37
C TYR A 826 23.57 12.55 -32.05
N THR A 827 24.54 13.02 -31.26
CA THR A 827 24.25 13.64 -29.96
C THR A 827 23.45 14.93 -30.10
N ALA A 828 23.72 15.74 -31.14
CA ALA A 828 22.95 16.96 -31.41
C ALA A 828 21.45 16.69 -31.68
N LEU A 829 21.09 15.51 -32.19
CA LEU A 829 19.69 15.12 -32.35
C LEU A 829 19.06 14.58 -31.07
N VAL A 830 19.84 13.88 -30.24
CA VAL A 830 19.35 13.27 -29.00
C VAL A 830 19.24 14.29 -27.87
N ASP A 831 20.13 15.28 -27.84
CA ASP A 831 20.17 16.34 -26.83
C ASP A 831 19.57 17.65 -27.39
N ASP A 832 18.63 17.58 -28.34
CA ASP A 832 17.91 18.75 -28.87
C ASP A 832 17.00 19.37 -27.81
N GLU A 833 17.46 20.48 -27.23
CA GLU A 833 16.77 21.22 -26.17
C GLU A 833 15.40 21.78 -26.61
N THR A 834 15.15 21.90 -27.92
CA THR A 834 13.84 22.36 -28.43
C THR A 834 12.75 21.31 -28.32
N LYS A 835 13.12 20.04 -28.06
CA LYS A 835 12.21 18.90 -27.93
C LYS A 835 12.58 18.04 -26.73
N PRO A 836 12.36 18.53 -25.50
CA PRO A 836 12.79 17.79 -24.31
C PRO A 836 11.92 16.56 -24.06
N HIS A 837 12.49 15.36 -24.18
CA HIS A 837 11.80 14.11 -23.79
C HIS A 837 11.79 13.88 -22.27
N THR A 838 12.76 14.45 -21.56
CA THR A 838 13.04 14.16 -20.14
C THR A 838 13.23 15.44 -19.34
N LEU A 839 13.07 15.35 -18.01
CA LEU A 839 13.28 16.52 -17.12
C LEU A 839 14.68 17.12 -17.21
N ARG A 840 15.72 16.30 -17.47
CA ARG A 840 17.10 16.82 -17.65
C ARG A 840 17.23 17.70 -18.89
N GLY A 841 16.38 17.52 -19.90
CA GLY A 841 16.37 18.35 -21.10
C GLY A 841 15.86 19.78 -20.86
N LEU A 842 15.31 20.06 -19.67
CA LEU A 842 14.91 21.40 -19.23
C LEU A 842 16.00 22.12 -18.41
N LEU A 843 17.13 21.46 -18.16
CA LEU A 843 18.20 21.98 -17.32
C LEU A 843 19.37 22.45 -18.18
N GLU A 844 19.87 23.64 -17.91
CA GLU A 844 21.13 24.14 -18.48
C GLU A 844 22.27 24.06 -17.45
N MET A 845 23.48 23.83 -17.94
CA MET A 845 24.68 23.84 -17.10
C MET A 845 25.18 25.28 -16.95
N ASN A 846 25.34 25.74 -15.71
CA ASN A 846 25.97 27.03 -15.43
C ASN A 846 27.51 26.88 -15.45
N TYR A 847 28.11 27.14 -16.60
CA TYR A 847 29.55 27.01 -16.82
C TYR A 847 30.36 28.17 -16.22
N ARG A 848 31.66 27.93 -15.99
CA ARG A 848 32.61 28.99 -15.60
C ARG A 848 32.84 29.94 -16.78
N GLU A 849 33.13 31.21 -16.49
CA GLU A 849 33.42 32.22 -17.53
C GLU A 849 34.64 31.82 -18.39
N GLU A 850 35.67 31.25 -17.77
CA GLU A 850 36.87 30.75 -18.48
C GLU A 850 36.86 29.21 -18.55
N PRO A 851 36.84 28.62 -19.76
CA PRO A 851 36.92 27.18 -19.94
C PRO A 851 38.33 26.65 -19.63
N LEU A 852 38.40 25.42 -19.15
CA LEU A 852 39.68 24.73 -18.96
C LEU A 852 40.19 24.14 -20.30
N PRO A 853 41.51 24.07 -20.51
CA PRO A 853 42.10 23.31 -21.61
C PRO A 853 41.69 21.83 -21.54
N LEU A 854 41.44 21.20 -22.71
CA LEU A 854 40.99 19.80 -22.75
C LEU A 854 42.07 18.84 -22.21
N GLU A 855 43.34 19.21 -22.30
CA GLU A 855 44.47 18.44 -21.80
C GLU A 855 44.51 18.34 -20.27
N GLU A 856 43.80 19.23 -19.58
CA GLU A 856 43.64 19.21 -18.11
C GLU A 856 42.45 18.33 -17.67
N VAL A 857 41.60 17.90 -18.60
CA VAL A 857 40.44 17.04 -18.31
C VAL A 857 40.92 15.60 -18.10
N GLU A 858 40.23 14.87 -17.21
CA GLU A 858 40.44 13.42 -17.01
C GLU A 858 40.40 12.67 -18.35
N SER A 859 41.35 11.76 -18.58
CA SER A 859 41.47 11.05 -19.86
C SER A 859 40.30 10.07 -20.11
N GLU A 860 40.02 9.78 -21.38
CA GLU A 860 38.98 8.84 -21.78
C GLU A 860 39.20 7.43 -21.21
N GLU A 861 40.44 6.98 -21.10
CA GLU A 861 40.79 5.67 -20.50
C GLU A 861 40.50 5.61 -19.01
N SER A 862 40.44 6.76 -18.33
CA SER A 862 40.00 6.84 -16.94
C SER A 862 38.47 6.94 -16.83
N ILE A 863 37.85 7.78 -17.67
CA ILE A 863 36.39 7.99 -17.68
C ILE A 863 35.65 6.69 -18.02
N VAL A 864 36.11 5.94 -19.04
CA VAL A 864 35.44 4.71 -19.52
C VAL A 864 35.31 3.64 -18.43
N LYS A 865 36.17 3.64 -17.41
CA LYS A 865 36.10 2.72 -16.26
C LYS A 865 34.86 2.94 -15.39
N ARG A 866 34.22 4.12 -15.50
CA ARG A 866 32.95 4.44 -14.84
C ARG A 866 31.75 3.88 -15.61
N PHE A 867 31.93 3.53 -16.88
CA PHE A 867 30.86 3.01 -17.73
C PHE A 867 30.59 1.54 -17.44
N LYS A 868 29.30 1.20 -17.41
CA LYS A 868 28.80 -0.15 -17.25
C LYS A 868 27.78 -0.44 -18.34
N THR A 869 27.84 -1.61 -18.97
CA THR A 869 26.72 -2.00 -19.85
C THR A 869 25.52 -2.38 -19.00
N GLY A 870 24.31 -2.11 -19.51
CA GLY A 870 23.08 -2.52 -18.85
C GLY A 870 23.00 -4.04 -18.64
N ALA A 871 22.22 -4.46 -17.64
CA ALA A 871 22.00 -5.86 -17.30
C ALA A 871 20.99 -6.51 -18.27
N MET A 872 21.49 -7.10 -19.36
CA MET A 872 20.67 -7.76 -20.38
C MET A 872 20.93 -9.26 -20.36
N SER A 873 19.90 -10.05 -20.06
CA SER A 873 20.08 -11.48 -19.83
C SER A 873 20.41 -12.27 -21.10
N TYR A 874 21.27 -13.28 -20.95
CA TYR A 874 21.40 -14.35 -21.93
C TYR A 874 20.05 -15.05 -22.12
N GLY A 875 19.59 -15.10 -23.38
CA GLY A 875 18.24 -15.52 -23.76
C GLY A 875 17.35 -14.34 -24.15
N SER A 876 17.46 -13.18 -23.48
CA SER A 876 16.86 -11.94 -23.99
C SER A 876 17.65 -11.40 -25.19
N ILE A 877 18.97 -11.38 -25.06
CA ILE A 877 19.90 -11.15 -26.17
C ILE A 877 20.62 -12.44 -26.55
N SER A 878 21.18 -12.49 -27.76
CA SER A 878 21.92 -13.65 -28.25
C SER A 878 23.25 -13.81 -27.49
N ARG A 879 23.84 -15.00 -27.59
CA ARG A 879 25.16 -15.29 -27.02
C ARG A 879 26.21 -14.32 -27.54
N GLU A 880 26.20 -14.08 -28.85
CA GLU A 880 27.16 -13.23 -29.55
C GLU A 880 27.08 -11.78 -29.07
N ALA A 881 25.86 -11.25 -28.93
CA ALA A 881 25.66 -9.90 -28.39
C ALA A 881 26.13 -9.81 -26.93
N HIS A 882 25.80 -10.81 -26.12
CA HIS A 882 26.17 -10.84 -24.70
C HIS A 882 27.68 -10.95 -24.49
N GLU A 883 28.35 -11.82 -25.24
CA GLU A 883 29.81 -11.99 -25.18
C GLU A 883 30.54 -10.78 -25.74
N CYS A 884 30.03 -10.17 -26.82
CA CYS A 884 30.63 -8.97 -27.41
C CYS A 884 30.67 -7.80 -26.41
N LEU A 885 29.58 -7.60 -25.65
CA LEU A 885 29.53 -6.57 -24.60
C LEU A 885 30.56 -6.85 -23.50
N ALA A 886 30.67 -8.10 -23.05
CA ALA A 886 31.66 -8.47 -22.03
C ALA A 886 33.10 -8.23 -22.52
N GLN A 887 33.43 -8.72 -23.72
CA GLN A 887 34.76 -8.53 -24.31
C GLN A 887 35.10 -7.05 -24.48
N ALA A 888 34.17 -6.23 -24.98
CA ALA A 888 34.38 -4.80 -25.16
C ALA A 888 34.67 -4.10 -23.82
N MET A 889 33.85 -4.34 -22.79
CA MET A 889 34.03 -3.68 -21.49
C MET A 889 35.29 -4.15 -20.78
N ASN A 890 35.60 -5.44 -20.84
CA ASN A 890 36.81 -6.01 -20.24
C ASN A 890 38.09 -5.47 -20.93
N LEU A 891 38.06 -5.28 -22.25
CA LEU A 891 39.14 -4.66 -23.00
C LEU A 891 39.36 -3.18 -22.61
N LEU A 892 38.26 -2.43 -22.44
CA LEU A 892 38.29 -1.01 -22.07
C LEU A 892 38.55 -0.79 -20.57
N GLY A 893 38.52 -1.83 -19.74
CA GLY A 893 38.63 -1.74 -18.29
C GLY A 893 37.38 -1.19 -17.58
N GLY A 894 36.24 -1.12 -18.28
CA GLY A 894 34.94 -0.90 -17.66
C GLY A 894 34.31 -2.23 -17.22
N LYS A 895 32.98 -2.28 -17.05
CA LYS A 895 32.30 -3.50 -16.57
C LYS A 895 31.06 -3.86 -17.37
N SER A 896 30.92 -5.12 -17.76
CA SER A 896 29.64 -5.66 -18.25
C SER A 896 28.86 -6.35 -17.14
N ASN A 897 27.56 -6.59 -17.38
CA ASN A 897 26.65 -7.23 -16.43
C ASN A 897 25.95 -8.43 -17.08
N SER A 898 25.93 -9.57 -16.38
CA SER A 898 25.34 -10.84 -16.85
C SER A 898 23.81 -10.83 -17.04
N GLY A 899 23.11 -9.90 -16.38
CA GLY A 899 21.66 -9.94 -16.28
C GLY A 899 21.12 -11.21 -15.57
N GLU A 900 19.80 -11.38 -15.62
CA GLU A 900 19.07 -12.42 -14.88
C GLU A 900 19.13 -13.84 -15.50
N GLY A 901 20.01 -14.07 -16.47
CA GLY A 901 20.01 -15.29 -17.29
C GLY A 901 21.03 -16.35 -16.90
N GLY A 902 21.91 -16.06 -15.95
CA GLY A 902 23.12 -16.85 -15.70
C GLY A 902 24.21 -16.60 -16.76
N GLU A 903 25.37 -17.23 -16.55
CA GLU A 903 26.43 -17.33 -17.56
C GLU A 903 26.90 -18.79 -17.67
N GLU A 904 27.31 -19.19 -18.87
CA GLU A 904 27.86 -20.54 -19.12
C GLU A 904 29.22 -20.70 -18.43
N ALA A 905 29.50 -21.90 -17.91
CA ALA A 905 30.68 -22.17 -17.09
C ALA A 905 32.01 -21.91 -17.82
N ASP A 906 32.07 -22.15 -19.14
CA ASP A 906 33.26 -21.88 -19.96
C ASP A 906 33.61 -20.38 -20.03
N ARG A 907 32.61 -19.50 -19.85
CA ARG A 907 32.81 -18.05 -19.80
C ARG A 907 33.33 -17.59 -18.45
N LEU A 908 32.93 -18.24 -17.36
CA LEU A 908 33.32 -17.85 -16.00
C LEU A 908 34.83 -17.91 -15.79
N GLN A 909 35.51 -18.83 -16.51
CA GLN A 909 36.95 -19.05 -16.44
C GLN A 909 37.74 -18.24 -17.47
N ASP A 910 37.06 -17.49 -18.35
CA ASP A 910 37.67 -16.71 -19.42
C ASP A 910 37.58 -15.21 -19.09
N PRO A 911 38.68 -14.55 -18.70
CA PRO A 911 38.68 -13.13 -18.32
C PRO A 911 38.19 -12.18 -19.42
N ALA A 912 38.28 -12.57 -20.70
CA ALA A 912 37.79 -11.74 -21.79
C ALA A 912 36.26 -11.84 -21.93
N ARG A 913 35.67 -13.02 -21.69
CA ARG A 913 34.24 -13.29 -21.93
C ARG A 913 33.38 -13.26 -20.67
N CYS A 914 33.99 -13.28 -19.48
CA CYS A 914 33.30 -13.23 -18.19
C CYS A 914 32.73 -11.83 -17.92
N SER A 915 31.46 -11.73 -17.53
CA SER A 915 30.93 -10.42 -17.09
C SER A 915 31.43 -10.05 -15.71
N ALA A 916 32.00 -8.86 -15.56
CA ALA A 916 32.53 -8.40 -14.27
C ALA A 916 31.44 -8.24 -13.19
N ILE A 917 30.22 -7.86 -13.58
CA ILE A 917 29.07 -7.74 -12.68
C ILE A 917 28.17 -8.96 -12.86
N LYS A 918 27.80 -9.60 -11.74
CA LYS A 918 26.89 -10.74 -11.72
C LYS A 918 25.59 -10.35 -11.04
N GLN A 919 24.47 -10.55 -11.73
CA GLN A 919 23.16 -10.23 -11.20
C GLN A 919 22.57 -11.40 -10.41
N VAL A 920 21.96 -11.10 -9.27
CA VAL A 920 21.12 -11.99 -8.45
C VAL A 920 19.70 -11.42 -8.50
N ALA A 921 18.80 -12.09 -9.21
CA ALA A 921 17.41 -11.68 -9.41
C ALA A 921 16.44 -12.74 -8.82
N SER A 922 15.16 -12.40 -8.70
CA SER A 922 14.12 -13.22 -8.02
C SER A 922 14.08 -14.69 -8.44
N GLY A 923 14.22 -14.98 -9.74
CA GLY A 923 14.21 -16.36 -10.25
C GLY A 923 15.46 -17.20 -9.95
N ARG A 924 16.55 -16.58 -9.46
CA ARG A 924 17.86 -17.21 -9.18
C ARG A 924 18.42 -18.06 -10.34
N PHE A 925 18.04 -17.73 -11.57
CA PHE A 925 18.49 -18.48 -12.75
C PHE A 925 20.01 -18.41 -12.90
N GLY A 926 20.65 -19.57 -12.99
CA GLY A 926 22.10 -19.71 -13.16
C GLY A 926 22.95 -19.17 -11.99
N VAL A 927 22.33 -18.88 -10.84
CA VAL A 927 23.06 -18.43 -9.64
C VAL A 927 23.67 -19.64 -8.94
N THR A 928 24.97 -19.84 -9.12
CA THR A 928 25.76 -20.91 -8.50
C THR A 928 26.94 -20.34 -7.72
N SER A 929 27.59 -21.14 -6.87
CA SER A 929 28.80 -20.69 -6.16
C SER A 929 29.91 -20.25 -7.10
N GLU A 930 30.15 -20.99 -8.20
CA GLU A 930 31.15 -20.61 -9.22
C GLU A 930 30.79 -19.29 -9.91
N TYR A 931 29.50 -19.09 -10.23
CA TYR A 931 29.00 -17.84 -10.80
C TYR A 931 29.23 -16.65 -9.86
N LEU A 932 28.90 -16.78 -8.57
CA LEU A 932 29.07 -15.71 -7.58
C LEU A 932 30.56 -15.37 -7.36
N VAL A 933 31.42 -16.39 -7.21
CA VAL A 933 32.87 -16.19 -6.99
C VAL A 933 33.57 -15.59 -8.21
N SER A 934 33.03 -15.78 -9.42
CA SER A 934 33.58 -15.16 -10.64
C SER A 934 33.31 -13.65 -10.75
N ALA A 935 32.46 -13.08 -9.88
CA ALA A 935 32.07 -11.68 -9.94
C ALA A 935 33.14 -10.75 -9.34
N GLN A 936 33.29 -9.56 -9.93
CA GLN A 936 33.95 -8.43 -9.26
C GLN A 936 32.96 -7.54 -8.50
N GLU A 937 31.67 -7.63 -8.86
CA GLU A 937 30.58 -6.90 -8.25
C GLU A 937 29.30 -7.73 -8.35
N LEU A 938 28.56 -7.84 -7.26
CA LEU A 938 27.27 -8.52 -7.21
C LEU A 938 26.15 -7.49 -7.23
N GLN A 939 25.18 -7.67 -8.12
CA GLN A 939 24.02 -6.80 -8.22
C GLN A 939 22.75 -7.56 -7.80
N ILE A 940 22.18 -7.19 -6.65
CA ILE A 940 20.84 -7.63 -6.27
C ILE A 940 19.84 -6.82 -7.09
N LYS A 941 19.12 -7.48 -8.01
CA LYS A 941 18.13 -6.82 -8.87
C LYS A 941 16.76 -6.85 -8.22
N LEU A 942 16.40 -5.74 -7.57
CA LEU A 942 15.07 -5.57 -6.99
C LEU A 942 14.00 -5.29 -8.05
N ALA A 943 14.29 -4.42 -9.02
CA ALA A 943 13.35 -4.00 -10.06
C ALA A 943 14.07 -3.50 -11.33
N GLN A 944 13.30 -3.22 -12.38
CA GLN A 944 13.77 -2.55 -13.60
C GLN A 944 12.75 -1.52 -14.10
N GLY A 945 13.22 -0.41 -14.68
CA GLY A 945 12.35 0.71 -15.08
C GLY A 945 11.27 0.37 -16.11
N ALA A 946 11.47 -0.63 -16.97
CA ALA A 946 10.48 -1.03 -17.98
C ALA A 946 9.26 -1.75 -17.39
N LYS A 947 9.41 -2.39 -16.22
CA LYS A 947 8.36 -3.18 -15.56
C LYS A 947 8.63 -3.29 -14.06
N PRO A 948 8.56 -2.16 -13.33
CA PRO A 948 8.82 -2.19 -11.91
C PRO A 948 7.71 -2.94 -11.16
N GLY A 949 8.07 -3.61 -10.07
CA GLY A 949 7.15 -4.48 -9.30
C GLY A 949 6.80 -5.81 -9.96
N GLU A 950 7.50 -6.20 -11.04
CA GLU A 950 7.29 -7.45 -11.78
C GLU A 950 8.59 -8.25 -11.96
N GLY A 951 8.45 -9.54 -12.25
CA GLY A 951 9.57 -10.43 -12.54
C GLY A 951 10.11 -10.36 -13.98
N GLY A 952 11.28 -10.96 -14.18
CA GLY A 952 11.83 -11.30 -15.49
C GLY A 952 10.86 -12.13 -16.34
N HIS A 953 10.88 -11.93 -17.66
CA HIS A 953 10.02 -12.68 -18.59
C HIS A 953 10.82 -13.10 -19.81
N LEU A 954 10.92 -14.40 -20.04
CA LEU A 954 11.51 -15.00 -21.23
C LEU A 954 10.48 -15.92 -21.91
N PRO A 955 9.96 -15.55 -23.10
CA PRO A 955 8.98 -16.36 -23.82
C PRO A 955 9.52 -17.74 -24.19
N ALA A 956 8.65 -18.76 -24.16
CA ALA A 956 8.97 -20.15 -24.52
C ALA A 956 9.81 -20.30 -25.81
N GLY A 957 9.47 -19.54 -26.86
CA GLY A 957 10.17 -19.58 -28.15
C GLY A 957 11.65 -19.15 -28.09
N LYS A 958 12.11 -18.55 -26.99
CA LYS A 958 13.51 -18.16 -26.76
C LYS A 958 14.23 -19.05 -25.75
N VAL A 959 13.53 -20.01 -25.13
CA VAL A 959 14.09 -20.94 -24.13
C VAL A 959 14.65 -22.17 -24.84
N TYR A 960 15.72 -21.94 -25.61
CA TYR A 960 16.48 -22.99 -26.30
C TYR A 960 17.18 -23.94 -25.31
N PRO A 961 17.58 -25.16 -25.72
CA PRO A 961 18.24 -26.11 -24.83
C PRO A 961 19.46 -25.55 -24.08
N TRP A 962 20.29 -24.73 -24.73
CA TRP A 962 21.46 -24.09 -24.10
C TRP A 962 21.06 -23.00 -23.10
N SER A 963 20.07 -22.17 -23.43
CA SER A 963 19.55 -21.15 -22.50
C SER A 963 18.89 -21.81 -21.29
N ALA A 964 18.14 -22.89 -21.50
CA ALA A 964 17.51 -23.66 -20.44
C ALA A 964 18.56 -24.32 -19.54
N SER A 965 19.62 -24.90 -20.12
CA SER A 965 20.72 -25.50 -19.39
C SER A 965 21.44 -24.48 -18.49
N CYS A 966 21.76 -23.29 -19.01
CA CYS A 966 22.38 -22.21 -18.23
C CYS A 966 21.51 -21.74 -17.06
N ARG A 967 20.18 -21.80 -17.21
CA ARG A 967 19.20 -21.39 -16.19
C ARG A 967 18.77 -22.53 -15.26
N HIS A 968 19.21 -23.76 -15.51
CA HIS A 968 18.70 -24.97 -14.87
C HIS A 968 17.17 -25.12 -15.01
N SER A 969 16.64 -24.79 -16.18
CA SER A 969 15.21 -24.80 -16.50
C SER A 969 14.86 -25.80 -17.61
N THR A 970 13.57 -25.92 -17.95
CA THR A 970 13.06 -26.80 -19.01
C THR A 970 13.06 -26.09 -20.37
N PRO A 971 13.60 -26.70 -21.45
CA PRO A 971 13.52 -26.15 -22.80
C PRO A 971 12.07 -25.95 -23.27
N GLY A 972 11.81 -24.85 -23.99
CA GLY A 972 10.50 -24.55 -24.59
C GLY A 972 9.40 -24.14 -23.60
N VAL A 973 9.73 -23.93 -22.32
CA VAL A 973 8.77 -23.48 -21.29
C VAL A 973 9.00 -21.99 -21.01
N THR A 974 7.95 -21.18 -21.04
CA THR A 974 8.02 -19.75 -20.70
C THR A 974 8.52 -19.57 -19.27
N LEU A 975 9.51 -18.71 -19.08
CA LEU A 975 10.06 -18.40 -17.76
C LEU A 975 9.55 -17.03 -17.32
N ILE A 976 8.64 -17.03 -16.36
CA ILE A 976 8.19 -15.84 -15.63
C ILE A 976 8.78 -15.94 -14.23
N SER A 977 9.74 -15.09 -13.91
CA SER A 977 10.29 -15.03 -12.56
C SER A 977 9.22 -14.53 -11.58
N PRO A 978 9.24 -14.97 -10.31
CA PRO A 978 8.43 -14.34 -9.28
C PRO A 978 8.68 -12.82 -9.26
N PRO A 979 7.66 -11.98 -9.02
CA PRO A 979 7.88 -10.56 -8.80
C PRO A 979 8.81 -10.27 -7.60
N PRO A 980 8.62 -10.87 -6.41
CA PRO A 980 9.50 -10.62 -5.29
C PRO A 980 10.70 -11.56 -5.28
N HIS A 981 11.73 -11.15 -4.55
CA HIS A 981 12.71 -12.07 -4.00
C HIS A 981 12.08 -12.77 -2.78
N HIS A 982 11.89 -14.09 -2.82
CA HIS A 982 11.26 -14.83 -1.69
C HIS A 982 12.13 -14.88 -0.42
N ASP A 983 13.37 -14.38 -0.50
CA ASP A 983 14.31 -14.16 0.60
C ASP A 983 14.47 -12.66 0.93
N ILE A 984 13.64 -11.77 0.37
CA ILE A 984 13.59 -10.34 0.69
C ILE A 984 12.13 -9.89 0.83
N TYR A 985 11.61 -9.91 2.05
CA TYR A 985 10.26 -9.39 2.36
C TYR A 985 10.29 -8.10 3.19
N SER A 986 11.48 -7.62 3.53
CA SER A 986 11.71 -6.44 4.35
C SER A 986 13.17 -5.97 4.21
N ILE A 987 13.49 -4.80 4.77
CA ILE A 987 14.85 -4.23 4.74
C ILE A 987 15.88 -5.12 5.44
N GLU A 988 15.51 -5.78 6.55
CA GLU A 988 16.39 -6.70 7.27
C GLU A 988 16.64 -8.00 6.49
N ASP A 989 15.68 -8.44 5.68
CA ASP A 989 15.88 -9.60 4.81
C ASP A 989 16.83 -9.23 3.64
N LEU A 990 16.75 -7.99 3.13
CA LEU A 990 17.75 -7.47 2.18
C LEU A 990 19.14 -7.41 2.83
N ALA A 991 19.23 -6.92 4.08
CA ALA A 991 20.49 -6.89 4.81
C ALA A 991 21.08 -8.29 5.01
N GLN A 992 20.23 -9.29 5.25
CA GLN A 992 20.66 -10.69 5.32
C GLN A 992 21.20 -11.19 3.98
N LEU A 993 20.52 -10.91 2.86
CA LEU A 993 21.04 -11.30 1.54
C LEU A 993 22.36 -10.59 1.21
N ILE A 994 22.53 -9.33 1.61
CA ILE A 994 23.81 -8.61 1.47
C ILE A 994 24.91 -9.28 2.30
N TYR A 995 24.57 -9.81 3.48
CA TYR A 995 25.53 -10.54 4.32
C TYR A 995 25.92 -11.91 3.73
N ASP A 996 24.97 -12.58 3.08
CA ASP A 996 25.18 -13.89 2.46
C ASP A 996 26.05 -13.82 1.19
N LEU A 997 26.02 -12.68 0.47
CA LEU A 997 26.77 -12.40 -0.76
C LEU A 997 28.15 -11.78 -0.47
#